data_AF-A0AAW7MGH6-F1
#
_entry.id   AF-A0AAW7MGH6-F1
#
_cell.length_a   1.000
_cell.length_b   1.000
_cell.length_c   1.000
_cell.angle_alpha   90.00
_cell.angle_beta   90.00
_cell.angle_gamma   90.00
#
_symmetry.space_group_name_H-M   'P 1'
#
loop_
_entity.id
_entity.type
_entity.pdbx_description
1 polymer ?
#
loop_
_entity_poly.entity_id
_entity_poly.type
_entity_poly.pdbx_seq_one_letter_code
_entity_poly.pdbx_strand_id
1 'polypeptide(L)'
;MQKFPNVTDVEFVASDASSTPDTVAGTAPHGASRAVRGRARTRAEWERREHLGIDHFAFFRGYLESLPLETLADQYLETGLDLRMARSTLVWIQERLIAGARRAQDYGTARLLAIPPKRLATVGPSESAAKAGPTGADIGTAGTGAATSVAPAASAYRPSLEEFAEEHDPDGFYSQRELLELFAEHYPEAKPDRRAERNERLRKRQVTALRALQALLAVAPAQHHHCAGWFHPALARRLERAGIVQLADLFDVITQRGPRWYTQVRGLGEAGAKRLQLWLADHAEPLARTLPAHALTPRRQLTGEAKRAMRANSVPIDGVAPLEWLVWPDMADGNGEEGGGVAGGLLGQIGATGPVRQTGQGTAVAVADDGNGAIDRLTPRQTRATNDVDAVKVWLAAVAAGRSPGTVQSYRQHAERFLNWLAFVCRRPLAALTVEDVTAYRAFLAAPPTDWIAPRGTARFTAAWRPFSKPLDEASVRLSMTVLQRMCAWLVTAQYLRFNPFALVAKPRAGDDEAFGAMHVEHVLTDAVWDALEAYWRPRAIHDASAERTLFVLQLGRTTGLRLAELARASVGDLRCTVLATSAGGRESGPLWSLAVLGKGSKRREVELAGSLVRRIEAHLAGRGITGAGGGGLQQLVGDPTLAKVALVGRLPAKPKRKAVDCLPPGATQGVGQVKAGPSLHAPLTPAALRQVIERGYRVAAQALDSESATAGNALAQATPHWLRHTFGTHALEHGAALEVVQKLMGHASIATTSKYLHPEKRRRAADMDKVFGG
;
A
#
# COMPACT_ATOMS: atom_id res chain seq x y z
N MET A 1 -21.13 43.04 -48.39
CA MET A 1 -21.34 44.36 -47.75
C MET A 1 -22.60 44.23 -46.92
N GLN A 2 -22.76 44.54 -45.63
CA GLN A 2 -22.02 45.22 -44.56
C GLN A 2 -22.57 44.62 -43.24
N LYS A 3 -21.72 44.13 -42.32
CA LYS A 3 -21.49 44.71 -40.97
C LYS A 3 -22.60 45.60 -40.40
N PHE A 4 -23.05 45.28 -39.19
CA PHE A 4 -23.25 46.15 -38.01
C PHE A 4 -23.48 45.27 -36.76
N PRO A 5 -23.36 45.77 -35.50
CA PRO A 5 -22.47 46.80 -34.97
C PRO A 5 -21.76 46.40 -33.66
N ASN A 6 -20.79 47.25 -33.28
CA ASN A 6 -20.10 47.39 -32.00
C ASN A 6 -21.00 47.93 -30.87
N VAL A 7 -20.48 47.89 -29.63
CA VAL A 7 -20.66 48.76 -28.43
C VAL A 7 -20.64 47.84 -27.18
N THR A 8 -19.87 47.98 -26.09
CA THR A 8 -18.92 49.00 -25.56
C THR A 8 -18.21 48.43 -24.31
N ASP A 9 -17.01 48.96 -24.05
CA ASP A 9 -16.35 49.34 -22.77
C ASP A 9 -16.28 48.39 -21.58
N VAL A 10 -15.04 48.06 -21.15
CA VAL A 10 -14.54 48.34 -19.78
C VAL A 10 -13.03 48.62 -19.86
N GLU A 11 -12.63 49.65 -19.11
CA GLU A 11 -11.41 50.44 -19.13
C GLU A 11 -10.11 49.74 -18.70
N PHE A 12 -9.00 50.25 -19.24
CA PHE A 12 -7.63 50.06 -18.79
C PHE A 12 -7.26 51.15 -17.77
N VAL A 13 -6.56 50.79 -16.68
CA VAL A 13 -5.68 51.73 -15.97
C VAL A 13 -4.33 51.07 -15.74
N ALA A 14 -3.28 51.80 -16.12
CA ALA A 14 -1.91 51.39 -16.26
C ALA A 14 -1.14 51.32 -14.94
N SER A 15 -0.03 50.58 -15.02
CA SER A 15 1.10 50.52 -14.10
C SER A 15 1.78 51.87 -13.91
N ASP A 16 2.26 52.15 -12.69
CA ASP A 16 3.41 53.02 -12.47
C ASP A 16 4.34 52.48 -11.38
N ALA A 17 5.63 52.63 -11.64
CA ALA A 17 6.74 52.25 -10.78
C ALA A 17 7.24 53.46 -10.00
N SER A 18 7.56 53.31 -8.71
CA SER A 18 8.60 54.10 -8.07
C SER A 18 9.21 53.38 -6.87
N SER A 19 10.51 53.61 -6.73
CA SER A 19 11.51 53.03 -5.84
C SER A 19 11.51 53.62 -4.42
N THR A 20 11.90 52.83 -3.42
CA THR A 20 12.99 53.11 -2.44
C THR A 20 13.19 51.93 -1.47
N PRO A 21 14.37 51.81 -0.81
CA PRO A 21 14.97 50.51 -0.43
C PRO A 21 14.87 50.16 1.08
N ASP A 22 15.48 49.00 1.41
CA ASP A 22 15.85 48.47 2.74
C ASP A 22 14.81 47.67 3.53
N THR A 23 15.00 46.34 3.60
CA THR A 23 15.69 45.68 4.74
C THR A 23 15.69 44.16 4.52
N VAL A 24 16.88 43.57 4.61
CA VAL A 24 17.16 42.13 4.49
C VAL A 24 16.87 41.42 5.81
N ALA A 25 16.06 40.35 5.78
CA ALA A 25 16.02 39.34 6.86
C ALA A 25 15.77 37.94 6.26
N GLY A 26 16.75 37.06 6.46
CA GLY A 26 16.84 35.72 5.89
C GLY A 26 16.06 34.65 6.67
N THR A 27 15.30 33.88 5.89
CA THR A 27 15.31 32.41 5.77
C THR A 27 15.19 31.52 7.02
N ALA A 28 13.99 30.98 7.24
CA ALA A 28 13.74 29.70 7.92
C ALA A 28 13.15 28.68 6.90
N PRO A 29 13.55 27.39 6.86
CA PRO A 29 13.06 26.47 5.85
C PRO A 29 11.78 25.72 6.28
N HIS A 30 10.82 25.74 5.34
CA HIS A 30 9.79 24.74 5.03
C HIS A 30 8.85 24.22 6.14
N GLY A 31 7.79 25.00 6.36
CA GLY A 31 6.52 24.52 6.92
C GLY A 31 5.82 23.49 6.03
N ALA A 32 5.29 22.46 6.68
CA ALA A 32 4.46 21.42 6.09
C ALA A 32 3.32 22.02 5.24
N SER A 33 3.27 21.62 3.97
CA SER A 33 2.25 22.05 3.02
C SER A 33 0.85 21.61 3.50
N ARG A 34 0.10 22.58 4.03
CA ARG A 34 -1.31 22.46 4.39
C ARG A 34 -2.05 22.01 3.13
N ALA A 35 -2.72 20.85 3.19
CA ALA A 35 -3.50 20.32 2.08
C ALA A 35 -4.57 21.33 1.63
N VAL A 36 -4.24 22.12 0.60
CA VAL A 36 -5.18 23.00 -0.07
C VAL A 36 -6.16 22.08 -0.80
N ARG A 37 -7.40 21.98 -0.30
CA ARG A 37 -8.54 21.48 -1.08
C ARG A 37 -8.73 22.44 -2.27
N GLY A 38 -8.06 22.13 -3.38
CA GLY A 38 -7.97 22.98 -4.54
C GLY A 38 -9.20 22.86 -5.45
N ARG A 39 -9.77 24.02 -5.78
CA ARG A 39 -10.59 24.28 -6.97
C ARG A 39 -10.00 23.53 -8.18
N ALA A 40 -10.83 22.94 -9.03
CA ALA A 40 -10.36 22.35 -10.29
C ALA A 40 -9.63 23.44 -11.10
N ARG A 41 -8.31 23.27 -11.25
CA ARG A 41 -7.43 24.24 -11.90
C ARG A 41 -7.76 24.40 -13.38
N THR A 42 -7.55 25.60 -13.92
CA THR A 42 -7.88 25.92 -15.32
C THR A 42 -6.85 25.33 -16.29
N ARG A 43 -7.25 25.01 -17.53
CA ARG A 43 -6.37 24.46 -18.58
C ARG A 43 -5.11 25.31 -18.83
N ALA A 44 -5.23 26.63 -18.73
CA ALA A 44 -4.13 27.59 -18.89
C ALA A 44 -3.11 27.60 -17.74
N GLU A 45 -3.48 27.14 -16.54
CA GLU A 45 -2.53 26.95 -15.43
C GLU A 45 -1.70 25.68 -15.58
N TRP A 46 -2.27 24.64 -16.21
CA TRP A 46 -1.54 23.45 -16.61
C TRP A 46 -0.54 23.78 -17.73
N GLU A 47 -0.97 24.52 -18.75
CA GLU A 47 -0.17 24.88 -19.93
C GLU A 47 1.09 25.73 -19.65
N ARG A 48 1.18 26.38 -18.48
CA ARG A 48 2.33 27.21 -18.07
C ARG A 48 3.44 26.46 -17.33
N ARG A 49 3.26 25.17 -16.98
CA ARG A 49 4.13 24.43 -16.04
C ARG A 49 4.74 23.14 -16.62
N GLU A 50 4.86 23.06 -17.94
CA GLU A 50 5.08 21.78 -18.64
C GLU A 50 6.43 21.72 -19.35
N HIS A 51 7.12 20.59 -19.19
CA HIS A 51 8.46 20.36 -19.70
C HIS A 51 8.45 19.14 -20.64
N LEU A 52 8.94 19.30 -21.86
CA LEU A 52 9.17 18.15 -22.74
C LEU A 52 10.59 17.62 -22.49
N GLY A 53 10.69 16.52 -21.75
CA GLY A 53 11.93 15.77 -21.61
C GLY A 53 12.38 15.06 -22.89
N ILE A 54 13.66 14.67 -22.94
CA ILE A 54 14.27 13.95 -24.07
C ILE A 54 13.54 12.63 -24.38
N ASP A 55 13.06 11.92 -23.35
CA ASP A 55 12.30 10.67 -23.52
C ASP A 55 11.00 10.87 -24.31
N HIS A 56 10.31 12.00 -24.12
CA HIS A 56 9.10 12.31 -24.86
C HIS A 56 9.39 12.54 -26.35
N PHE A 57 10.52 13.19 -26.66
CA PHE A 57 11.00 13.35 -28.03
C PHE A 57 11.40 12.00 -28.64
N ALA A 58 12.11 11.15 -27.91
CA ALA A 58 12.51 9.82 -28.36
C ALA A 58 11.30 8.92 -28.62
N PHE A 59 10.31 8.92 -27.72
CA PHE A 59 9.06 8.18 -27.86
C PHE A 59 8.26 8.61 -29.10
N PHE A 60 8.09 9.93 -29.30
CA PHE A 60 7.36 10.45 -30.46
C PHE A 60 8.13 10.23 -31.78
N ARG A 61 9.46 10.31 -31.76
CA ARG A 61 10.33 10.01 -32.91
C ARG A 61 10.22 8.55 -33.33
N GLY A 62 10.38 7.61 -32.40
CA GLY A 62 10.29 6.18 -32.69
C GLY A 62 8.92 5.80 -33.25
N TYR A 63 7.87 6.52 -32.82
CA TYR A 63 6.53 6.35 -33.38
C TYR A 63 6.43 6.86 -34.84
N LEU A 64 7.06 7.99 -35.19
CA LEU A 64 7.16 8.47 -36.58
C LEU A 64 7.99 7.53 -37.47
N GLU A 65 8.98 6.86 -36.89
CA GLU A 65 9.82 5.83 -37.53
C GLU A 65 9.10 4.47 -37.66
N SER A 66 7.81 4.40 -37.30
CA SER A 66 6.95 3.21 -37.41
C SER A 66 7.36 2.03 -36.52
N LEU A 67 8.05 2.29 -35.40
CA LEU A 67 8.32 1.25 -34.41
C LEU A 67 7.03 0.83 -33.67
N PRO A 68 6.91 -0.44 -33.22
CA PRO A 68 5.75 -0.92 -32.49
C PRO A 68 5.49 -0.10 -31.22
N LEU A 69 4.25 0.38 -31.07
CA LEU A 69 3.87 1.25 -29.94
C LEU A 69 4.04 0.57 -28.58
N GLU A 70 3.90 -0.75 -28.53
CA GLU A 70 4.16 -1.56 -27.34
C GLU A 70 5.61 -1.47 -26.88
N THR A 71 6.57 -1.63 -27.80
CA THR A 71 8.01 -1.54 -27.53
C THR A 71 8.38 -0.14 -27.08
N LEU A 72 7.86 0.89 -27.76
CA LEU A 72 8.11 2.29 -27.40
C LEU A 72 7.54 2.64 -26.01
N ALA A 73 6.33 2.18 -25.70
CA ALA A 73 5.69 2.44 -24.42
C ALA A 73 6.40 1.71 -23.27
N ASP A 74 6.92 0.50 -23.53
CA ASP A 74 7.70 -0.24 -22.56
C ASP A 74 9.05 0.43 -22.26
N GLN A 75 9.70 0.98 -23.28
CA GLN A 75 11.03 1.58 -23.18
C GLN A 75 11.04 3.01 -22.62
N TYR A 76 10.08 3.85 -23.03
CA TYR A 76 10.12 5.30 -22.74
C TYR A 76 9.01 5.79 -21.80
N LEU A 77 7.98 4.98 -21.51
CA LEU A 77 6.86 5.43 -20.68
C LEU A 77 6.79 4.73 -19.30
N GLU A 78 6.43 5.53 -18.30
CA GLU A 78 6.16 5.11 -16.92
C GLU A 78 5.00 4.14 -16.77
N THR A 79 4.10 4.12 -17.75
CA THR A 79 2.88 3.31 -17.74
C THR A 79 3.13 1.90 -18.30
N GLY A 80 4.26 1.68 -18.97
CA GLY A 80 4.59 0.43 -19.66
C GLY A 80 3.61 0.11 -20.79
N LEU A 81 3.33 -1.20 -20.97
CA LEU A 81 2.49 -1.78 -22.02
C LEU A 81 1.00 -1.38 -22.02
N ASP A 82 0.60 -0.34 -21.27
CA ASP A 82 -0.76 0.21 -21.37
C ASP A 82 -0.90 1.01 -22.69
N LEU A 83 -1.30 0.30 -23.75
CA LEU A 83 -1.50 0.88 -25.08
C LEU A 83 -2.54 2.00 -25.12
N ARG A 84 -3.51 2.00 -24.20
CA ARG A 84 -4.51 3.06 -24.10
C ARG A 84 -3.86 4.34 -23.58
N MET A 85 -3.04 4.22 -22.53
CA MET A 85 -2.27 5.35 -22.00
C MET A 85 -1.19 5.81 -22.98
N ALA A 86 -0.49 4.90 -23.66
CA ALA A 86 0.52 5.25 -24.67
C ALA A 86 -0.07 6.09 -25.81
N ARG A 87 -1.26 5.71 -26.30
CA ARG A 87 -1.98 6.48 -27.33
C ARG A 87 -2.39 7.88 -26.83
N SER A 88 -2.86 8.00 -25.59
CA SER A 88 -3.17 9.32 -25.03
C SER A 88 -1.92 10.16 -24.77
N THR A 89 -0.80 9.53 -24.40
CA THR A 89 0.50 10.20 -24.27
C THR A 89 1.00 10.74 -25.61
N LEU A 90 0.83 10.00 -26.71
CA LEU A 90 1.17 10.49 -28.06
C LEU A 90 0.40 11.75 -28.42
N VAL A 91 -0.92 11.75 -28.20
CA VAL A 91 -1.77 12.93 -28.46
C VAL A 91 -1.33 14.10 -27.59
N TRP A 92 -1.07 13.84 -26.30
CA TRP A 92 -0.57 14.86 -25.39
C TRP A 92 0.77 15.44 -25.85
N ILE A 93 1.78 14.61 -26.19
CA ILE A 93 3.07 15.09 -26.70
C ILE A 93 2.88 15.90 -28.00
N GLN A 94 2.06 15.42 -28.92
CA GLN A 94 1.79 16.09 -30.20
C GLN A 94 1.20 17.50 -29.98
N GLU A 95 0.19 17.63 -29.11
CA GLU A 95 -0.40 18.93 -28.75
C GLU A 95 0.66 19.87 -28.15
N ARG A 96 1.57 19.34 -27.32
CA ARG A 96 2.65 20.11 -26.69
C ARG A 96 3.69 20.59 -27.69
N LEU A 97 4.09 19.73 -28.64
CA LEU A 97 5.03 20.09 -29.70
C LEU A 97 4.44 21.16 -30.63
N ILE A 98 3.15 21.07 -30.97
CA ILE A 98 2.45 22.09 -31.78
C ILE A 98 2.40 23.42 -31.02
N ALA A 99 2.07 23.41 -29.73
CA ALA A 99 2.05 24.61 -28.91
C ALA A 99 3.46 25.22 -28.76
N GLY A 100 4.49 24.39 -28.60
CA GLY A 100 5.89 24.81 -28.55
C GLY A 100 6.36 25.45 -29.85
N ALA A 101 6.06 24.84 -31.00
CA ALA A 101 6.38 25.39 -32.31
C ALA A 101 5.69 26.76 -32.55
N ARG A 102 4.44 26.91 -32.12
CA ARG A 102 3.72 28.20 -32.18
C ARG A 102 4.38 29.27 -31.30
N ARG A 103 4.83 28.92 -30.09
CA ARG A 103 5.56 29.85 -29.21
C ARG A 103 6.90 30.29 -29.80
N ALA A 104 7.58 29.39 -30.51
CA ALA A 104 8.79 29.69 -31.27
C ALA A 104 8.50 30.41 -32.61
N GLN A 105 7.25 30.80 -32.87
CA GLN A 105 6.78 31.42 -34.12
C GLN A 105 7.00 30.57 -35.39
N ASP A 106 7.28 29.27 -35.26
CA ASP A 106 7.39 28.32 -36.38
C ASP A 106 6.04 27.67 -36.68
N TYR A 107 5.17 28.44 -37.33
CA TYR A 107 3.86 27.99 -37.75
C TYR A 107 3.90 26.90 -38.84
N GLY A 108 5.00 26.81 -39.59
CA GLY A 108 5.22 25.79 -40.62
C GLY A 108 5.38 24.41 -40.00
N THR A 109 6.26 24.30 -39.01
CA THR A 109 6.46 23.08 -38.22
C THR A 109 5.21 22.72 -37.42
N ALA A 110 4.50 23.71 -36.85
CA ALA A 110 3.24 23.47 -36.14
C ALA A 110 2.17 22.84 -37.03
N ARG A 111 2.05 23.27 -38.30
CA ARG A 111 1.15 22.67 -39.30
C ARG A 111 1.61 21.27 -39.71
N LEU A 112 2.91 21.07 -39.86
CA LEU A 112 3.50 19.78 -40.23
C LEU A 112 3.27 18.70 -39.16
N LEU A 113 3.40 19.05 -37.88
CA LEU A 113 3.17 18.14 -36.74
C LEU A 113 1.69 17.93 -36.41
N ALA A 114 0.79 18.81 -36.87
CA ALA A 114 -0.65 18.66 -36.71
C ALA A 114 -1.26 17.58 -37.62
N ILE A 115 -0.51 17.06 -38.60
CA ILE A 115 -0.96 15.96 -39.45
C ILE A 115 -1.10 14.70 -38.57
N PRO A 116 -2.32 14.14 -38.42
CA PRO A 116 -2.54 13.03 -37.52
C PRO A 116 -1.81 11.79 -38.06
N PRO A 117 -1.05 11.09 -37.21
CA PRO A 117 -0.11 10.06 -37.65
C PRO A 117 -0.80 8.81 -38.21
N LYS A 118 -2.07 8.55 -37.85
CA LYS A 118 -2.91 7.54 -38.50
C LYS A 118 -3.12 7.75 -40.01
N ARG A 119 -2.94 8.97 -40.53
CA ARG A 119 -3.01 9.26 -41.98
C ARG A 119 -1.71 8.96 -42.73
N LEU A 120 -0.61 8.72 -41.99
CA LEU A 120 0.73 8.48 -42.53
C LEU A 120 1.18 7.02 -42.36
N ALA A 121 0.49 6.22 -41.54
CA ALA A 121 0.73 4.79 -41.42
C ALA A 121 0.37 4.06 -42.74
N THR A 122 1.31 3.27 -43.26
CA THR A 122 1.07 2.29 -44.31
C THR A 122 0.12 1.23 -43.75
N VAL A 123 -0.98 0.95 -44.44
CA VAL A 123 -1.86 -0.16 -44.11
C VAL A 123 -1.06 -1.44 -44.39
N GLY A 124 -0.69 -2.17 -43.34
CA GLY A 124 -0.21 -3.56 -43.50
C GLY A 124 -1.36 -4.46 -43.97
N PRO A 125 -1.07 -5.60 -44.62
CA PRO A 125 -2.05 -6.37 -45.41
C PRO A 125 -3.22 -7.03 -44.64
N SER A 126 -3.40 -6.83 -43.32
CA SER A 126 -4.39 -7.62 -42.55
C SER A 126 -5.66 -6.90 -42.11
N GLU A 127 -5.88 -5.61 -42.41
CA GLU A 127 -7.06 -4.88 -41.89
C GLU A 127 -8.13 -4.48 -42.93
N SER A 128 -7.93 -4.70 -44.24
CA SER A 128 -8.94 -4.34 -45.25
C SER A 128 -10.07 -5.36 -45.43
N ALA A 129 -9.95 -6.57 -44.87
CA ALA A 129 -10.92 -7.65 -45.07
C ALA A 129 -12.11 -7.67 -44.08
N ALA A 130 -12.17 -6.78 -43.08
CA ALA A 130 -13.08 -6.96 -41.92
C ALA A 130 -14.17 -5.88 -41.73
N LYS A 131 -14.47 -5.03 -42.71
CA LYS A 131 -15.60 -4.08 -42.61
C LYS A 131 -16.38 -3.92 -43.91
N ALA A 132 -17.17 -4.95 -44.24
CA ALA A 132 -18.43 -4.78 -44.96
C ALA A 132 -19.52 -5.52 -44.16
N GLY A 133 -20.34 -4.74 -43.45
CA GLY A 133 -21.50 -5.23 -42.71
C GLY A 133 -22.38 -4.01 -42.35
N PRO A 134 -23.59 -3.88 -42.91
CA PRO A 134 -24.35 -2.64 -42.86
C PRO A 134 -25.27 -2.59 -41.63
N THR A 135 -25.42 -1.38 -41.09
CA THR A 135 -26.42 -1.03 -40.08
C THR A 135 -27.72 -0.56 -40.75
N GLY A 136 -28.80 -1.34 -40.55
CA GLY A 136 -30.09 -0.84 -40.04
C GLY A 136 -31.11 -0.17 -40.98
N ALA A 137 -32.31 -0.76 -40.94
CA ALA A 137 -33.66 -0.16 -41.00
C ALA A 137 -34.42 -0.14 -42.36
N ASP A 138 -35.39 -1.07 -42.41
CA ASP A 138 -36.79 -0.96 -42.83
C ASP A 138 -37.18 -0.24 -44.15
N ILE A 139 -37.84 -0.99 -45.03
CA ILE A 139 -39.28 -0.93 -45.39
C ILE A 139 -39.48 -1.64 -46.74
N GLY A 140 -40.42 -2.60 -46.78
CA GLY A 140 -41.34 -2.73 -47.90
C GLY A 140 -41.05 -3.75 -49.01
N THR A 141 -41.83 -4.84 -48.95
CA THR A 141 -42.57 -5.47 -50.06
C THR A 141 -41.83 -6.27 -51.15
N ALA A 142 -42.04 -7.59 -51.04
CA ALA A 142 -42.56 -8.50 -52.06
C ALA A 142 -41.71 -8.87 -53.30
N GLY A 143 -41.55 -10.19 -53.48
CA GLY A 143 -41.64 -10.81 -54.81
C GLY A 143 -40.45 -11.68 -55.24
N THR A 144 -40.55 -12.98 -54.97
CA THR A 144 -40.31 -14.10 -55.91
C THR A 144 -39.25 -13.96 -57.02
N GLY A 145 -38.29 -14.90 -57.06
CA GLY A 145 -37.64 -15.27 -58.32
C GLY A 145 -36.30 -15.99 -58.15
N ALA A 146 -36.23 -17.22 -58.65
CA ALA A 146 -35.09 -18.12 -58.56
C ALA A 146 -33.83 -17.68 -59.33
N ALA A 147 -32.68 -18.08 -58.77
CA ALA A 147 -31.48 -18.64 -59.38
C ALA A 147 -30.84 -17.95 -60.61
N THR A 148 -29.54 -17.64 -60.50
CA THR A 148 -28.48 -18.22 -61.36
C THR A 148 -27.12 -18.03 -60.68
N SER A 149 -26.39 -19.13 -60.51
CA SER A 149 -24.99 -19.17 -60.08
C SER A 149 -24.05 -18.76 -61.23
N VAL A 150 -23.11 -17.87 -60.97
CA VAL A 150 -21.86 -17.73 -61.75
C VAL A 150 -20.70 -17.71 -60.77
N ALA A 151 -19.71 -18.58 -61.01
CA ALA A 151 -18.52 -18.80 -60.19
C ALA A 151 -17.60 -17.55 -60.12
N PRO A 152 -16.81 -17.36 -59.05
CA PRO A 152 -15.91 -16.22 -58.90
C PRO A 152 -14.61 -16.43 -59.72
N ALA A 153 -14.22 -15.39 -60.46
CA ALA A 153 -12.96 -15.32 -61.18
C ALA A 153 -11.75 -15.28 -60.24
N ALA A 154 -10.70 -16.01 -60.61
CA ALA A 154 -9.43 -16.11 -59.90
C ALA A 154 -8.69 -14.75 -59.87
N SER A 155 -8.27 -14.32 -58.68
CA SER A 155 -7.34 -13.20 -58.49
C SER A 155 -5.91 -13.71 -58.73
N ALA A 156 -5.24 -13.21 -59.76
CA ALA A 156 -3.83 -13.48 -60.02
C ALA A 156 -2.95 -12.99 -58.84
N TYR A 157 -2.01 -13.82 -58.40
CA TYR A 157 -1.02 -13.49 -57.37
C TYR A 157 0.00 -12.47 -57.90
N ARG A 158 0.32 -11.44 -57.11
CA ARG A 158 1.27 -10.37 -57.46
C ARG A 158 2.33 -10.24 -56.35
N PRO A 159 3.63 -10.45 -56.65
CA PRO A 159 4.70 -10.31 -55.67
C PRO A 159 4.98 -8.83 -55.34
N SER A 160 5.56 -8.58 -54.18
CA SER A 160 6.06 -7.26 -53.80
C SER A 160 7.36 -6.90 -54.57
N LEU A 161 7.70 -5.61 -54.62
CA LEU A 161 8.93 -5.14 -55.30
C LEU A 161 10.20 -5.74 -54.67
N GLU A 162 10.16 -6.01 -53.37
CA GLU A 162 11.28 -6.54 -52.59
C GLU A 162 11.49 -8.04 -52.90
N GLU A 163 10.41 -8.83 -52.97
CA GLU A 163 10.45 -10.23 -53.41
C GLU A 163 10.91 -10.37 -54.87
N PHE A 164 10.51 -9.43 -55.75
CA PHE A 164 10.97 -9.41 -57.15
C PHE A 164 12.46 -9.05 -57.26
N ALA A 165 12.96 -8.16 -56.41
CA ALA A 165 14.38 -7.83 -56.36
C ALA A 165 15.23 -9.01 -55.88
N GLU A 166 14.74 -9.78 -54.91
CA GLU A 166 15.41 -11.00 -54.41
C GLU A 166 15.51 -12.09 -55.50
N GLU A 167 14.53 -12.18 -56.40
CA GLU A 167 14.50 -13.20 -57.47
C GLU A 167 15.29 -12.76 -58.73
N HIS A 168 15.23 -11.48 -59.11
CA HIS A 168 15.80 -10.98 -60.36
C HIS A 168 17.10 -10.17 -60.23
N ASP A 169 17.46 -9.73 -59.02
CA ASP A 169 18.72 -9.03 -58.75
C ASP A 169 19.35 -9.39 -57.38
N PRO A 170 19.64 -10.68 -57.13
CA PRO A 170 20.19 -11.12 -55.85
C PRO A 170 21.58 -10.53 -55.53
N ASP A 171 22.32 -10.12 -56.56
CA ASP A 171 23.67 -9.55 -56.43
C ASP A 171 23.69 -8.00 -56.37
N GLY A 172 22.52 -7.34 -56.47
CA GLY A 172 22.37 -5.89 -56.35
C GLY A 172 23.01 -5.08 -57.48
N PHE A 173 22.92 -5.57 -58.72
CA PHE A 173 23.49 -4.98 -59.92
C PHE A 173 22.66 -3.79 -60.45
N TYR A 174 21.34 -3.80 -60.28
CA TYR A 174 20.45 -2.75 -60.79
C TYR A 174 20.20 -1.64 -59.77
N SER A 175 20.15 -0.40 -60.23
CA SER A 175 19.69 0.70 -59.39
C SER A 175 18.18 0.55 -59.08
N GLN A 176 17.72 1.07 -57.94
CA GLN A 176 16.31 1.00 -57.53
C GLN A 176 15.33 1.51 -58.61
N ARG A 177 15.78 2.43 -59.47
CA ARG A 177 15.00 2.96 -60.59
C ARG A 177 14.89 1.95 -61.74
N GLU A 178 15.97 1.25 -62.07
CA GLU A 178 16.00 0.21 -63.11
C GLU A 178 15.22 -1.04 -62.66
N LEU A 179 15.29 -1.40 -61.37
CA LEU A 179 14.46 -2.46 -60.77
C LEU A 179 12.96 -2.14 -60.84
N LEU A 180 12.59 -0.88 -60.66
CA LEU A 180 11.20 -0.41 -60.83
C LEU A 180 10.74 -0.44 -62.29
N GLU A 181 11.64 -0.17 -63.24
CA GLU A 181 11.36 -0.27 -64.68
C GLU A 181 11.20 -1.75 -65.10
N LEU A 182 12.07 -2.65 -64.65
CA LEU A 182 11.98 -4.11 -64.85
C LEU A 182 10.72 -4.72 -64.24
N PHE A 183 10.34 -4.29 -63.03
CA PHE A 183 9.10 -4.74 -62.37
C PHE A 183 7.85 -4.24 -63.11
N ALA A 184 7.89 -3.02 -63.66
CA ALA A 184 6.80 -2.46 -64.46
C ALA A 184 6.67 -3.14 -65.84
N GLU A 185 7.78 -3.62 -66.43
CA GLU A 185 7.74 -4.44 -67.65
C GLU A 185 7.17 -5.84 -67.39
N HIS A 186 7.54 -6.51 -66.29
CA HIS A 186 7.02 -7.83 -65.93
C HIS A 186 5.57 -7.80 -65.41
N TYR A 187 5.15 -6.68 -64.82
CA TYR A 187 3.78 -6.48 -64.31
C TYR A 187 3.18 -5.14 -64.82
N PRO A 188 2.75 -5.06 -66.09
CA PRO A 188 2.36 -3.80 -66.75
C PRO A 188 1.13 -3.07 -66.17
N GLU A 189 0.40 -3.66 -65.23
CA GLU A 189 -0.71 -3.00 -64.52
C GLU A 189 -0.30 -2.33 -63.18
N ALA A 190 1.00 -2.29 -62.87
CA ALA A 190 1.55 -1.76 -61.62
C ALA A 190 1.90 -0.26 -61.68
N LYS A 191 0.98 0.66 -61.34
CA LYS A 191 1.36 2.06 -61.07
C LYS A 191 2.16 2.16 -59.75
N PRO A 192 3.27 2.94 -59.68
CA PRO A 192 4.01 3.16 -58.44
C PRO A 192 3.15 3.88 -57.41
N ASP A 193 3.20 3.45 -56.15
CA ASP A 193 2.40 4.03 -55.06
C ASP A 193 2.98 5.39 -54.63
N ARG A 194 2.76 6.41 -55.46
CA ARG A 194 3.12 7.82 -55.22
C ARG A 194 2.64 8.34 -53.86
N ARG A 195 1.63 7.70 -53.26
CA ARG A 195 1.13 8.03 -51.92
C ARG A 195 2.08 7.55 -50.83
N ALA A 196 2.66 6.36 -50.96
CA ALA A 196 3.65 5.84 -50.03
C ALA A 196 4.92 6.70 -50.03
N GLU A 197 5.45 7.04 -51.22
CA GLU A 197 6.61 7.93 -51.35
C GLU A 197 6.36 9.33 -50.76
N ARG A 198 5.18 9.90 -50.99
CA ARG A 198 4.78 11.18 -50.41
C ARG A 198 4.72 11.11 -48.89
N ASN A 199 4.16 10.04 -48.34
CA ASN A 199 4.06 9.84 -46.89
C ASN A 199 5.44 9.66 -46.24
N GLU A 200 6.36 8.96 -46.91
CA GLU A 200 7.74 8.80 -46.45
C GLU A 200 8.51 10.13 -46.43
N ARG A 201 8.38 10.94 -47.49
CA ARG A 201 8.93 12.29 -47.52
C ARG A 201 8.36 13.18 -46.40
N LEU A 202 7.06 13.05 -46.11
CA LEU A 202 6.41 13.77 -45.00
C LEU A 202 6.94 13.31 -43.64
N ARG A 203 7.13 12.01 -43.41
CA ARG A 203 7.72 11.45 -42.18
C ARG A 203 9.14 11.96 -41.95
N LYS A 204 10.01 11.91 -42.97
CA LYS A 204 11.38 12.44 -42.89
C LYS A 204 11.38 13.93 -42.50
N ARG A 205 10.49 14.73 -43.08
CA ARG A 205 10.34 16.15 -42.70
C ARG A 205 9.86 16.33 -41.26
N GLN A 206 8.92 15.51 -40.79
CA GLN A 206 8.46 15.55 -39.40
C GLN A 206 9.57 15.20 -38.41
N VAL A 207 10.40 14.18 -38.71
CA VAL A 207 11.54 13.79 -37.86
C VAL A 207 12.60 14.91 -37.82
N THR A 208 12.92 15.55 -38.95
CA THR A 208 13.84 16.69 -38.98
C THR A 208 13.31 17.87 -38.17
N ALA A 209 12.02 18.20 -38.31
CA ALA A 209 11.38 19.26 -37.54
C ALA A 209 11.35 18.94 -36.04
N LEU A 210 11.15 17.68 -35.68
CA LEU A 210 11.20 17.21 -34.29
C LEU A 210 12.60 17.38 -33.68
N ARG A 211 13.67 17.09 -34.43
CA ARG A 211 15.06 17.33 -33.98
C ARG A 211 15.34 18.81 -33.73
N ALA A 212 14.86 19.69 -34.62
CA ALA A 212 15.00 21.14 -34.46
C ALA A 212 14.24 21.64 -33.22
N LEU A 213 13.00 21.15 -32.99
CA LEU A 213 12.24 21.48 -31.79
C LEU A 213 12.85 20.91 -30.51
N GLN A 214 13.47 19.73 -30.56
CA GLN A 214 14.17 19.16 -29.42
C GLN A 214 15.27 20.10 -28.93
N ALA A 215 16.05 20.70 -29.83
CA ALA A 215 17.09 21.66 -29.45
C ALA A 215 16.55 22.93 -28.76
N LEU A 216 15.29 23.30 -29.04
CA LEU A 216 14.66 24.51 -28.51
C LEU A 216 13.81 24.26 -27.25
N LEU A 217 13.23 23.07 -27.11
CA LEU A 217 12.20 22.76 -26.12
C LEU A 217 12.59 21.66 -25.13
N ALA A 218 13.68 20.91 -25.38
CA ALA A 218 14.14 19.90 -24.45
C ALA A 218 14.68 20.59 -23.19
N VAL A 219 13.97 20.38 -22.08
CA VAL A 219 14.39 20.83 -20.75
C VAL A 219 14.92 19.62 -20.02
N ALA A 220 15.98 19.77 -19.21
CA ALA A 220 16.45 18.72 -18.31
C ALA A 220 15.65 18.74 -16.99
N PRO A 221 15.35 17.60 -16.36
CA PRO A 221 14.54 17.59 -15.14
C PRO A 221 15.30 18.17 -13.95
N ALA A 222 14.67 19.14 -13.27
CA ALA A 222 15.16 19.72 -12.03
C ALA A 222 14.21 19.38 -10.88
N GLN A 223 14.73 19.30 -9.66
CA GLN A 223 13.98 18.84 -8.49
C GLN A 223 12.73 19.68 -8.19
N HIS A 224 12.77 20.98 -8.46
CA HIS A 224 11.65 21.91 -8.23
C HIS A 224 10.56 21.82 -9.32
N HIS A 225 10.80 21.09 -10.41
CA HIS A 225 9.81 20.90 -11.46
C HIS A 225 8.62 20.09 -10.95
N HIS A 226 7.45 20.43 -11.44
CA HIS A 226 6.22 19.72 -11.13
C HIS A 226 6.17 18.34 -11.78
N CYS A 227 5.69 17.33 -11.05
CA CYS A 227 5.45 15.98 -11.58
C CYS A 227 4.49 16.00 -12.80
N ALA A 228 3.55 16.95 -12.83
CA ALA A 228 2.63 17.20 -13.93
C ALA A 228 3.32 17.54 -15.26
N GLY A 229 4.50 18.15 -15.21
CA GLY A 229 5.26 18.51 -16.39
C GLY A 229 5.97 17.31 -17.03
N TRP A 230 6.23 16.25 -16.26
CA TRP A 230 7.10 15.13 -16.66
C TRP A 230 6.36 13.81 -16.85
N PHE A 231 5.22 13.64 -16.18
CA PHE A 231 4.48 12.38 -16.18
C PHE A 231 3.09 12.54 -16.80
N HIS A 232 2.56 11.44 -17.35
CA HIS A 232 1.22 11.41 -17.94
C HIS A 232 0.16 12.02 -16.99
N PRO A 233 -0.81 12.82 -17.49
CA PRO A 233 -1.77 13.54 -16.64
C PRO A 233 -2.57 12.67 -15.66
N ALA A 234 -2.86 11.42 -16.01
CA ALA A 234 -3.51 10.49 -15.09
C ALA A 234 -2.60 10.04 -13.94
N LEU A 235 -1.29 9.89 -14.17
CA LEU A 235 -0.30 9.55 -13.14
C LEU A 235 0.02 10.78 -12.27
N ALA A 236 0.26 11.93 -12.90
CA ALA A 236 0.47 13.19 -12.20
C ALA A 236 -0.68 13.50 -11.22
N ARG A 237 -1.94 13.37 -11.65
CA ARG A 237 -3.11 13.54 -10.76
C ARG A 237 -3.15 12.55 -9.61
N ARG A 238 -2.62 11.33 -9.77
CA ARG A 238 -2.53 10.35 -8.67
C ARG A 238 -1.46 10.77 -7.67
N LEU A 239 -0.31 11.23 -8.15
CA LEU A 239 0.79 11.75 -7.33
C LEU A 239 0.36 13.00 -6.55
N GLU A 240 -0.26 13.97 -7.22
CA GLU A 240 -0.76 15.21 -6.59
C GLU A 240 -1.79 14.92 -5.50
N ARG A 241 -2.73 13.99 -5.74
CA ARG A 241 -3.70 13.56 -4.70
C ARG A 241 -3.03 12.92 -3.48
N ALA A 242 -1.84 12.37 -3.66
CA ALA A 242 -1.02 11.83 -2.57
C ALA A 242 -0.09 12.89 -1.94
N GLY A 243 -0.19 14.16 -2.36
CA GLY A 243 0.64 15.26 -1.88
C GLY A 243 2.02 15.36 -2.54
N ILE A 244 2.26 14.58 -3.61
CA ILE A 244 3.53 14.58 -4.36
C ILE A 244 3.36 15.49 -5.57
N VAL A 245 3.88 16.71 -5.47
CA VAL A 245 3.62 17.77 -6.45
C VAL A 245 4.86 18.07 -7.29
N GLN A 246 6.05 18.03 -6.68
CA GLN A 246 7.35 18.26 -7.28
C GLN A 246 8.17 16.96 -7.37
N LEU A 247 9.17 16.94 -8.25
CA LEU A 247 10.13 15.82 -8.33
C LEU A 247 10.91 15.64 -7.01
N ALA A 248 11.21 16.73 -6.29
CA ALA A 248 11.77 16.70 -4.94
C ALA A 248 10.90 15.89 -3.95
N ASP A 249 9.59 16.16 -3.92
CA ASP A 249 8.63 15.45 -3.07
C ASP A 249 8.65 13.94 -3.37
N LEU A 250 8.80 13.58 -4.64
CA LEU A 250 8.85 12.19 -5.06
C LEU A 250 10.12 11.50 -4.51
N PHE A 251 11.30 12.15 -4.59
CA PHE A 251 12.51 11.64 -3.93
C PHE A 251 12.34 11.49 -2.43
N ASP A 252 11.74 12.49 -1.77
CA ASP A 252 11.55 12.50 -0.33
C ASP A 252 10.61 11.36 0.12
N VAL A 253 9.47 11.20 -0.53
CA VAL A 253 8.51 10.15 -0.20
C VAL A 253 9.11 8.75 -0.44
N ILE A 254 9.84 8.56 -1.55
CA ILE A 254 10.49 7.28 -1.85
C ILE A 254 11.56 6.96 -0.80
N THR A 255 12.36 7.96 -0.43
CA THR A 255 13.44 7.80 0.58
C THR A 255 12.87 7.54 1.98
N GLN A 256 11.87 8.31 2.41
CA GLN A 256 11.25 8.21 3.74
C GLN A 256 10.49 6.91 3.96
N ARG A 257 9.84 6.37 2.93
CA ARG A 257 8.97 5.18 3.05
C ARG A 257 9.60 3.90 2.52
N GLY A 258 10.67 4.02 1.75
CA GLY A 258 11.40 2.91 1.18
C GLY A 258 10.65 2.19 0.05
N PRO A 259 10.90 0.89 -0.17
CA PRO A 259 10.48 0.16 -1.37
C PRO A 259 8.96 -0.01 -1.52
N ARG A 260 8.16 0.37 -0.52
CA ARG A 260 6.69 0.28 -0.54
C ARG A 260 5.99 1.63 -0.54
N TRP A 261 6.72 2.70 -0.85
CA TRP A 261 6.19 4.08 -0.90
C TRP A 261 4.88 4.19 -1.72
N TYR A 262 4.79 3.44 -2.82
CA TYR A 262 3.67 3.45 -3.76
C TYR A 262 2.33 3.00 -3.15
N THR A 263 2.34 2.27 -2.03
CA THR A 263 1.12 1.79 -1.36
C THR A 263 0.17 2.90 -0.91
N GLN A 264 0.66 4.14 -0.86
CA GLN A 264 -0.12 5.31 -0.46
C GLN A 264 -0.62 6.14 -1.64
N VAL A 265 -0.10 5.88 -2.84
CA VAL A 265 -0.60 6.49 -4.06
C VAL A 265 -1.69 5.55 -4.61
N ARG A 266 -2.96 5.91 -4.36
CA ARG A 266 -4.09 5.09 -4.81
C ARG A 266 -4.06 4.89 -6.33
N GLY A 267 -4.00 3.63 -6.76
CA GLY A 267 -3.94 3.27 -8.18
C GLY A 267 -2.55 3.29 -8.79
N LEU A 268 -1.48 3.42 -7.99
CA LEU A 268 -0.11 3.15 -8.43
C LEU A 268 0.28 1.73 -8.02
N GLY A 269 0.54 0.88 -9.01
CA GLY A 269 1.03 -0.49 -8.79
C GLY A 269 2.54 -0.56 -8.64
N GLU A 270 3.05 -1.72 -8.20
CA GLU A 270 4.49 -1.97 -8.03
C GLU A 270 5.28 -1.77 -9.34
N ALA A 271 4.73 -2.19 -10.48
CA ALA A 271 5.36 -2.01 -11.78
C ALA A 271 5.53 -0.52 -12.15
N GLY A 272 4.49 0.30 -11.96
CA GLY A 272 4.57 1.75 -12.20
C GLY A 272 5.48 2.47 -11.22
N ALA A 273 5.52 2.01 -9.96
CA ALA A 273 6.44 2.55 -8.96
C ALA A 273 7.91 2.25 -9.31
N LYS A 274 8.20 1.05 -9.82
CA LYS A 274 9.54 0.66 -10.26
C LYS A 274 9.98 1.47 -11.48
N ARG A 275 9.07 1.76 -12.41
CA ARG A 275 9.36 2.63 -13.57
C ARG A 275 9.71 4.04 -13.15
N LEU A 276 8.93 4.64 -12.24
CA LEU A 276 9.26 5.96 -11.69
C LEU A 276 10.63 5.97 -10.98
N GLN A 277 10.99 4.88 -10.30
CA GLN A 277 12.31 4.74 -9.70
C GLN A 277 13.43 4.62 -10.74
N LEU A 278 13.19 3.91 -11.84
CA LEU A 278 14.14 3.81 -12.96
C LEU A 278 14.31 5.15 -13.66
N TRP A 279 13.21 5.84 -13.97
CA TRP A 279 13.26 7.16 -14.58
C TRP A 279 14.03 8.17 -13.73
N LEU A 280 13.83 8.17 -12.40
CA LEU A 280 14.63 8.99 -11.48
C LEU A 280 16.12 8.61 -11.46
N ALA A 281 16.44 7.33 -11.67
CA ALA A 281 17.83 6.87 -11.76
C ALA A 281 18.48 7.31 -13.08
N ASP A 282 17.76 7.18 -14.19
CA ASP A 282 18.22 7.60 -15.53
C ASP A 282 18.45 9.12 -15.61
N HIS A 283 17.73 9.89 -14.79
CA HIS A 283 17.84 11.35 -14.71
C HIS A 283 18.61 11.86 -13.47
N ALA A 284 19.37 10.99 -12.79
CA ALA A 284 20.02 11.34 -11.54
C ALA A 284 21.06 12.48 -11.66
N GLU A 285 21.77 12.54 -12.78
CA GLU A 285 22.77 13.58 -13.05
C GLU A 285 22.13 14.97 -13.22
N PRO A 286 21.14 15.19 -14.11
CA PRO A 286 20.40 16.44 -14.17
C PRO A 286 19.71 16.85 -12.86
N LEU A 287 19.19 15.86 -12.12
CA LEU A 287 18.50 16.11 -10.85
C LEU A 287 19.47 16.41 -9.71
N ALA A 288 20.78 16.21 -9.90
CA ALA A 288 21.82 16.28 -8.87
C ALA A 288 21.45 15.50 -7.60
N ARG A 289 20.71 14.39 -7.75
CA ARG A 289 20.14 13.62 -6.64
C ARG A 289 19.90 12.17 -7.04
N THR A 290 20.39 11.25 -6.21
CA THR A 290 20.22 9.80 -6.41
C THR A 290 19.35 9.20 -5.31
N LEU A 291 18.56 8.18 -5.68
CA LEU A 291 17.82 7.40 -4.70
C LEU A 291 18.77 6.49 -3.92
N PRO A 292 18.75 6.50 -2.59
CA PRO A 292 19.64 5.65 -1.82
C PRO A 292 19.19 4.18 -1.90
N ALA A 293 20.14 3.24 -1.77
CA ALA A 293 19.89 1.79 -1.94
C ALA A 293 18.72 1.26 -1.09
N HIS A 294 18.51 1.82 0.10
CA HIS A 294 17.43 1.44 1.00
C HIS A 294 16.03 1.88 0.54
N ALA A 295 15.97 2.87 -0.34
CA ALA A 295 14.74 3.33 -0.93
C ALA A 295 14.22 2.36 -2.00
N LEU A 296 15.14 1.64 -2.64
CA LEU A 296 14.88 0.69 -3.72
C LEU A 296 14.76 -0.76 -3.23
N THR A 297 15.52 -1.15 -2.20
CA THR A 297 15.68 -2.55 -1.81
C THR A 297 15.20 -2.82 -0.38
N PRO A 298 14.37 -3.86 -0.14
CA PRO A 298 13.99 -4.28 1.22
C PRO A 298 15.20 -4.59 2.10
N ARG A 299 15.17 -4.16 3.37
CA ARG A 299 16.32 -4.28 4.30
C ARG A 299 16.93 -5.69 4.41
N ARG A 300 16.12 -6.74 4.31
CA ARG A 300 16.57 -8.14 4.34
C ARG A 300 17.51 -8.49 3.18
N GLN A 301 17.42 -7.77 2.06
CA GLN A 301 18.19 -7.94 0.84
C GLN A 301 19.32 -6.90 0.70
N LEU A 302 19.44 -5.94 1.62
CA LEU A 302 20.53 -4.96 1.59
C LEU A 302 21.86 -5.62 1.99
N THR A 303 22.93 -5.27 1.25
CA THR A 303 24.31 -5.68 1.54
C THR A 303 24.79 -5.09 2.87
N GLY A 304 25.87 -5.66 3.43
CA GLY A 304 26.49 -5.15 4.66
C GLY A 304 26.96 -3.70 4.50
N GLU A 305 27.52 -3.36 3.35
CA GLU A 305 27.95 -2.00 3.00
C GLU A 305 26.78 -1.03 2.87
N ALA A 306 25.71 -1.41 2.17
CA ALA A 306 24.52 -0.57 2.08
C ALA A 306 23.92 -0.32 3.47
N LYS A 307 23.91 -1.33 4.35
CA LYS A 307 23.48 -1.18 5.75
C LYS A 307 24.41 -0.27 6.56
N ARG A 308 25.71 -0.21 6.26
CA ARG A 308 26.70 0.67 6.92
C ARG A 308 26.60 2.11 6.40
N ALA A 309 26.54 2.32 5.09
CA ALA A 309 26.31 3.65 4.49
C ALA A 309 24.99 4.27 4.97
N MET A 310 23.94 3.45 5.14
CA MET A 310 22.71 3.89 5.80
C MET A 310 22.95 4.37 7.24
N ARG A 311 23.78 3.69 8.03
CA ARG A 311 24.08 4.08 9.42
C ARG A 311 24.85 5.40 9.46
N ALA A 312 25.77 5.63 8.53
CA ALA A 312 26.54 6.87 8.43
C ALA A 312 25.68 8.09 8.05
N ASN A 313 24.70 7.91 7.15
CA ASN A 313 23.80 9.00 6.71
C ASN A 313 22.53 9.15 7.56
N SER A 314 22.38 8.38 8.64
CA SER A 314 21.23 8.46 9.57
C SER A 314 21.65 9.02 10.93
N VAL A 315 22.40 10.12 10.91
CA VAL A 315 22.50 10.97 12.10
C VAL A 315 21.19 11.75 12.18
N PRO A 316 20.32 11.50 13.18
CA PRO A 316 19.19 12.39 13.42
C PRO A 316 19.78 13.74 13.80
N ILE A 317 19.54 14.74 12.96
CA ILE A 317 20.00 16.11 13.18
C ILE A 317 19.37 16.71 14.47
N ASP A 318 18.34 16.06 15.03
CA ASP A 318 17.52 16.56 16.15
C ASP A 318 17.39 15.58 17.35
N GLY A 319 18.32 14.64 17.53
CA GLY A 319 18.39 13.77 18.73
C GLY A 319 17.42 12.57 18.76
N VAL A 320 16.16 12.69 18.36
CA VAL A 320 15.17 11.58 18.46
C VAL A 320 15.46 10.45 17.47
N ALA A 321 15.56 9.20 17.96
CA ALA A 321 15.90 8.04 17.14
C ALA A 321 15.27 6.72 17.62
N PRO A 322 15.13 5.70 16.74
CA PRO A 322 14.77 4.36 17.15
C PRO A 322 15.79 3.76 18.13
N LEU A 323 15.36 2.79 18.94
CA LEU A 323 16.20 2.18 19.99
C LEU A 323 17.54 1.63 19.48
N GLU A 324 17.58 1.14 18.23
CA GLU A 324 18.81 0.65 17.59
C GLU A 324 19.85 1.74 17.27
N TRP A 325 19.44 3.02 17.25
CA TRP A 325 20.27 4.18 16.89
C TRP A 325 20.19 5.33 17.89
N LEU A 326 19.46 5.15 19.00
CA LEU A 326 19.38 6.14 20.06
C LEU A 326 20.76 6.35 20.66
N VAL A 327 21.30 7.54 20.44
CA VAL A 327 22.51 8.04 21.09
C VAL A 327 22.06 8.75 22.36
N TRP A 328 22.61 8.33 23.50
CA TRP A 328 22.32 8.97 24.77
C TRP A 328 23.11 10.30 24.83
N PRO A 329 22.46 11.46 25.04
CA PRO A 329 23.16 12.72 25.12
C PRO A 329 24.05 12.79 26.36
N ASP A 330 25.12 13.57 26.28
CA ASP A 330 25.90 13.90 27.47
C ASP A 330 25.05 14.79 28.38
N MET A 331 24.96 14.42 29.65
CA MET A 331 24.07 15.03 30.64
C MET A 331 24.83 16.00 31.56
N ALA A 332 26.11 16.24 31.28
CA ALA A 332 27.01 17.05 32.11
C ALA A 332 26.70 18.57 32.13
N ASP A 333 25.92 19.09 31.17
CA ASP A 333 25.60 20.53 31.08
C ASP A 333 24.32 20.90 31.85
N GLY A 334 24.21 20.41 33.09
CA GLY A 334 23.06 20.60 33.97
C GLY A 334 23.29 21.62 35.08
N ASN A 335 24.02 22.71 34.83
CA ASN A 335 24.11 23.84 35.76
C ASN A 335 23.24 25.00 35.25
N GLY A 336 22.01 25.07 35.77
CA GLY A 336 21.29 26.32 35.99
C GLY A 336 20.50 26.93 34.82
N GLU A 337 19.43 26.28 34.39
CA GLU A 337 18.18 27.01 34.07
C GLU A 337 17.02 26.26 34.72
N GLU A 338 16.57 26.77 35.87
CA GLU A 338 15.36 26.32 36.55
C GLU A 338 14.15 26.57 35.65
N GLY A 339 13.48 25.49 35.26
CA GLY A 339 12.15 25.57 34.68
C GLY A 339 11.15 26.02 35.74
N GLY A 340 10.52 27.19 35.52
CA GLY A 340 9.38 27.64 36.30
C GLY A 340 8.64 28.83 35.71
N GLY A 341 7.54 28.59 34.99
CA GLY A 341 6.35 29.46 35.05
C GLY A 341 5.96 30.33 33.84
N VAL A 342 4.96 29.82 33.09
CA VAL A 342 3.74 30.48 32.52
C VAL A 342 3.83 31.86 31.81
N ALA A 343 3.30 31.90 30.57
CA ALA A 343 2.64 33.03 29.89
C ALA A 343 3.22 34.46 29.99
N GLY A 344 3.61 35.03 28.84
CA GLY A 344 3.83 36.47 28.68
C GLY A 344 4.72 36.77 27.47
N GLY A 345 4.33 37.74 26.65
CA GLY A 345 4.95 38.05 25.36
C GLY A 345 5.96 39.20 25.37
N LEU A 346 6.53 39.40 24.17
CA LEU A 346 7.14 40.61 23.60
C LEU A 346 8.49 41.14 24.13
N LEU A 347 9.33 41.54 23.15
CA LEU A 347 10.61 42.28 23.21
C LEU A 347 11.79 41.51 23.80
N GLY A 348 13.00 41.48 23.23
CA GLY A 348 13.63 42.15 22.11
C GLY A 348 15.12 41.75 22.10
N GLN A 349 15.75 41.86 20.93
CA GLN A 349 17.18 41.75 20.53
C GLN A 349 18.25 41.73 21.66
N ILE A 350 19.35 40.98 21.53
CA ILE A 350 20.59 41.37 20.81
C ILE A 350 21.44 40.10 20.55
N GLY A 351 22.15 40.05 19.41
CA GLY A 351 22.95 38.91 18.96
C GLY A 351 24.47 39.02 19.13
N ALA A 352 25.18 37.95 18.76
CA ALA A 352 26.58 37.86 18.28
C ALA A 352 26.92 36.37 18.03
N THR A 353 26.93 35.85 16.79
CA THR A 353 28.06 35.69 15.84
C THR A 353 29.27 34.86 16.32
N GLY A 354 29.52 33.71 15.66
CA GLY A 354 30.86 33.13 15.49
C GLY A 354 30.93 31.59 15.48
N PRO A 355 31.36 30.92 14.38
CA PRO A 355 31.55 29.47 14.33
C PRO A 355 33.01 29.10 14.66
N VAL A 356 33.23 28.17 15.59
CA VAL A 356 34.57 27.63 15.85
C VAL A 356 34.73 26.27 15.16
N ARG A 357 35.68 26.24 14.23
CA ARG A 357 36.18 25.08 13.48
C ARG A 357 36.79 24.03 14.42
N GLN A 358 36.51 22.76 14.11
CA GLN A 358 37.34 21.62 14.51
C GLN A 358 38.75 21.71 13.90
N THR A 359 39.77 21.53 14.74
CA THR A 359 41.07 20.97 14.34
C THR A 359 41.68 20.23 15.53
N GLY A 360 42.23 19.04 15.28
CA GLY A 360 43.26 18.46 16.14
C GLY A 360 43.05 17.00 16.51
N GLN A 361 43.61 16.10 15.70
CA GLN A 361 44.02 14.77 16.15
C GLN A 361 45.05 14.91 17.28
N GLY A 362 44.91 14.09 18.32
CA GLY A 362 45.90 14.00 19.40
C GLY A 362 45.60 12.82 20.31
N THR A 363 46.32 11.72 20.11
CA THR A 363 46.43 10.62 21.07
C THR A 363 47.00 11.14 22.39
N ALA A 364 46.17 11.20 23.43
CA ALA A 364 46.64 11.33 24.80
C ALA A 364 45.72 10.53 25.73
N VAL A 365 46.31 9.50 26.35
CA VAL A 365 45.78 8.84 27.53
C VAL A 365 45.68 9.91 28.62
N ALA A 366 44.47 10.34 28.93
CA ALA A 366 44.17 11.14 30.11
C ALA A 366 42.88 10.58 30.70
N VAL A 367 43.01 10.05 31.91
CA VAL A 367 41.92 9.65 32.79
C VAL A 367 41.09 10.92 33.06
N ALA A 368 40.02 11.10 32.31
CA ALA A 368 39.03 12.14 32.56
C ALA A 368 38.02 11.59 33.56
N ASP A 369 37.97 12.28 34.69
CA ASP A 369 37.05 12.11 35.79
C ASP A 369 35.63 12.48 35.33
N ASP A 370 34.90 11.49 34.79
CA ASP A 370 33.49 11.65 34.45
C ASP A 370 32.68 11.82 35.74
N GLY A 371 32.07 13.00 35.90
CA GLY A 371 31.27 13.47 37.04
C GLY A 371 30.02 12.64 37.34
N ASN A 372 30.21 11.37 37.65
CA ASN A 372 29.22 10.44 38.17
C ASN A 372 29.62 10.08 39.60
N GLY A 373 29.46 11.06 40.49
CA GLY A 373 29.84 10.96 41.90
C GLY A 373 29.26 9.72 42.61
N ALA A 374 30.15 8.76 42.85
CA ALA A 374 30.38 8.16 44.17
C ALA A 374 29.33 7.23 44.82
N ILE A 375 28.38 6.60 44.11
CA ILE A 375 27.55 5.54 44.75
C ILE A 375 27.48 4.17 44.04
N ASP A 376 28.21 3.85 42.96
CA ASP A 376 27.88 2.60 42.22
C ASP A 376 29.04 1.80 41.61
N ARG A 377 30.28 1.95 42.10
CA ARG A 377 31.41 1.11 41.63
C ARG A 377 31.54 -0.24 42.36
N LEU A 378 30.72 -0.51 43.40
CA LEU A 378 30.83 -1.72 44.25
C LEU A 378 29.55 -2.55 44.34
N THR A 379 28.46 -2.14 43.69
CA THR A 379 27.20 -2.89 43.65
C THR A 379 27.31 -3.96 42.55
N PRO A 380 27.23 -5.27 42.89
CA PRO A 380 27.32 -6.33 41.89
C PRO A 380 26.11 -6.26 40.96
N ARG A 381 26.30 -5.67 39.78
CA ARG A 381 25.29 -5.65 38.72
C ARG A 381 25.16 -7.05 38.13
N GLN A 382 23.93 -7.54 37.97
CA GLN A 382 23.69 -8.85 37.37
C GLN A 382 23.72 -8.82 35.83
N THR A 383 24.06 -7.67 35.24
CA THR A 383 24.12 -7.47 33.78
C THR A 383 25.39 -6.71 33.39
N ARG A 384 25.83 -6.89 32.14
CA ARG A 384 26.95 -6.15 31.55
C ARG A 384 26.53 -4.81 30.93
N ALA A 385 25.34 -4.30 31.25
CA ALA A 385 24.85 -3.05 30.70
C ALA A 385 25.64 -1.87 31.28
N THR A 386 26.20 -1.04 30.39
CA THR A 386 27.01 0.13 30.76
C THR A 386 26.21 1.43 30.76
N ASN A 387 25.06 1.47 30.07
CA ASN A 387 24.16 2.61 29.97
C ASN A 387 22.68 2.17 29.92
N ASP A 388 21.77 3.14 30.00
CA ASP A 388 20.32 2.90 30.09
C ASP A 388 19.77 2.22 28.84
N VAL A 389 20.29 2.58 27.66
CA VAL A 389 19.88 1.99 26.39
C VAL A 389 20.23 0.51 26.35
N ASP A 390 21.42 0.14 26.81
CA ASP A 390 21.89 -1.23 26.88
C ASP A 390 21.14 -2.04 27.95
N ALA A 391 20.83 -1.44 29.10
CA ALA A 391 20.04 -2.07 30.15
C ALA A 391 18.63 -2.46 29.64
N VAL A 392 17.99 -1.56 28.89
CA VAL A 392 16.69 -1.83 28.25
C VAL A 392 16.80 -2.87 27.14
N LYS A 393 17.88 -2.87 26.35
CA LYS A 393 18.12 -3.92 25.33
C LYS A 393 18.28 -5.30 25.97
N VAL A 394 19.01 -5.40 27.08
CA VAL A 394 19.16 -6.65 27.84
C VAL A 394 17.81 -7.12 28.38
N TRP A 395 17.00 -6.22 28.94
CA TRP A 395 15.64 -6.55 29.37
C TRP A 395 14.77 -7.08 28.22
N LEU A 396 14.80 -6.41 27.06
CA LEU A 396 14.04 -6.86 25.88
C LEU A 396 14.50 -8.24 25.40
N ALA A 397 15.80 -8.52 25.45
CA ALA A 397 16.36 -9.83 25.11
C ALA A 397 15.88 -10.92 26.10
N ALA A 398 15.89 -10.63 27.41
CA ALA A 398 15.40 -11.54 28.44
C ALA A 398 13.88 -11.83 28.28
N VAL A 399 13.07 -10.80 28.01
CA VAL A 399 11.63 -10.96 27.77
C VAL A 399 11.35 -11.76 26.49
N ALA A 400 12.21 -11.65 25.47
CA ALA A 400 12.03 -12.35 24.20
C ALA A 400 12.07 -13.88 24.33
N ALA A 401 12.79 -14.42 25.31
CA ALA A 401 12.90 -15.87 25.53
C ALA A 401 11.57 -16.55 25.90
N GLY A 402 10.62 -15.82 26.50
CA GLY A 402 9.37 -16.39 27.03
C GLY A 402 8.09 -15.77 26.48
N ARG A 403 8.16 -14.90 25.46
CA ARG A 403 7.01 -14.12 24.97
C ARG A 403 6.89 -14.14 23.46
N SER A 404 5.66 -13.93 22.98
CA SER A 404 5.40 -13.84 21.54
C SER A 404 6.13 -12.63 20.92
N PRO A 405 6.60 -12.73 19.64
CA PRO A 405 7.28 -11.62 18.96
C PRO A 405 6.47 -10.32 18.94
N GLY A 406 5.15 -10.42 18.83
CA GLY A 406 4.25 -9.25 18.87
C GLY A 406 4.25 -8.54 20.22
N THR A 407 4.32 -9.29 21.33
CA THR A 407 4.42 -8.70 22.68
C THR A 407 5.76 -8.01 22.88
N VAL A 408 6.86 -8.63 22.46
CA VAL A 408 8.21 -8.04 22.53
C VAL A 408 8.27 -6.75 21.70
N GLN A 409 7.66 -6.75 20.51
CA GLN A 409 7.60 -5.57 19.67
C GLN A 409 6.76 -4.43 20.27
N SER A 410 5.68 -4.75 21.00
CA SER A 410 4.94 -3.76 21.78
C SER A 410 5.80 -3.21 22.92
N TYR A 411 6.50 -4.07 23.66
CA TYR A 411 7.35 -3.65 24.77
C TYR A 411 8.49 -2.73 24.31
N ARG A 412 9.13 -3.09 23.19
CA ARG A 412 10.14 -2.24 22.54
C ARG A 412 9.59 -0.86 22.20
N GLN A 413 8.39 -0.77 21.62
CA GLN A 413 7.80 0.54 21.27
C GLN A 413 7.57 1.42 22.50
N HIS A 414 7.11 0.86 23.61
CA HIS A 414 6.89 1.63 24.84
C HIS A 414 8.21 2.09 25.48
N ALA A 415 9.21 1.20 25.53
CA ALA A 415 10.53 1.53 26.05
C ALA A 415 11.27 2.55 25.16
N GLU A 416 11.15 2.45 23.84
CA GLU A 416 11.74 3.39 22.87
C GLU A 416 11.18 4.80 23.02
N ARG A 417 9.86 4.95 23.15
CA ARG A 417 9.23 6.25 23.44
C ARG A 417 9.77 6.85 24.74
N PHE A 418 9.88 6.00 25.76
CA PHE A 418 10.30 6.44 27.07
C PHE A 418 11.76 6.86 27.11
N LEU A 419 12.66 6.08 26.51
CA LEU A 419 14.08 6.43 26.45
C LEU A 419 14.33 7.70 25.63
N ASN A 420 13.62 7.89 24.52
CA ASN A 420 13.70 9.14 23.77
C ASN A 420 13.22 10.32 24.63
N TRP A 421 12.08 10.17 25.33
CA TRP A 421 11.57 11.21 26.21
C TRP A 421 12.55 11.52 27.36
N LEU A 422 13.16 10.50 27.96
CA LEU A 422 14.18 10.68 28.98
C LEU A 422 15.40 11.44 28.47
N ALA A 423 15.88 11.08 27.28
CA ALA A 423 17.06 11.69 26.68
C ALA A 423 16.82 13.16 26.29
N PHE A 424 15.68 13.48 25.66
CA PHE A 424 15.52 14.78 24.99
C PHE A 424 14.52 15.73 25.64
N VAL A 425 13.63 15.23 26.50
CA VAL A 425 12.63 16.06 27.19
C VAL A 425 12.92 16.16 28.67
N CYS A 426 13.01 15.02 29.37
CA CYS A 426 13.30 15.00 30.82
C CYS A 426 14.77 15.35 31.11
N ARG A 427 15.68 14.98 30.20
CA ARG A 427 17.13 15.11 30.35
C ARG A 427 17.65 14.55 31.68
N ARG A 428 17.20 13.34 32.03
CA ARG A 428 17.67 12.61 33.23
C ARG A 428 17.97 11.15 32.91
N PRO A 429 18.99 10.55 33.55
CA PRO A 429 19.22 9.11 33.47
C PRO A 429 18.09 8.34 34.16
N LEU A 430 17.87 7.11 33.72
CA LEU A 430 16.83 6.22 34.25
C LEU A 430 16.98 5.99 35.76
N ALA A 431 18.22 6.00 36.27
CA ALA A 431 18.52 5.86 37.69
C ALA A 431 18.08 7.05 38.55
N ALA A 432 17.90 8.24 37.96
CA ALA A 432 17.51 9.48 38.65
C ALA A 432 16.01 9.78 38.53
N LEU A 433 15.22 8.86 37.99
CA LEU A 433 13.81 9.06 37.69
C LEU A 433 12.95 9.26 38.96
N THR A 434 12.11 10.29 38.99
CA THR A 434 11.20 10.56 40.11
C THR A 434 9.72 10.26 39.78
N VAL A 435 8.83 10.42 40.76
CA VAL A 435 7.38 10.20 40.60
C VAL A 435 6.75 11.30 39.74
N GLU A 436 7.26 12.53 39.86
CA GLU A 436 6.89 13.70 39.08
C GLU A 436 7.22 13.46 37.59
N ASP A 437 8.41 12.92 37.30
CA ASP A 437 8.82 12.57 35.93
C ASP A 437 7.90 11.52 35.31
N VAL A 438 7.52 10.48 36.06
CA VAL A 438 6.59 9.45 35.58
C VAL A 438 5.21 10.06 35.29
N THR A 439 4.79 11.04 36.08
CA THR A 439 3.53 11.77 35.88
C THR A 439 3.61 12.68 34.65
N ALA A 440 4.71 13.39 34.45
CA ALA A 440 4.98 14.22 33.27
C ALA A 440 5.02 13.36 31.99
N TYR A 441 5.67 12.20 32.04
CA TYR A 441 5.70 11.28 30.91
C TYR A 441 4.31 10.72 30.57
N ARG A 442 3.47 10.43 31.57
CA ARG A 442 2.08 10.02 31.34
C ARG A 442 1.31 11.09 30.58
N ALA A 443 1.44 12.37 30.95
CA ALA A 443 0.80 13.48 30.24
C ALA A 443 1.35 13.62 28.81
N PHE A 444 2.67 13.50 28.64
CA PHE A 444 3.33 13.53 27.33
C PHE A 444 2.83 12.43 26.39
N LEU A 445 2.56 11.22 26.87
CA LEU A 445 1.99 10.15 26.03
C LEU A 445 0.60 10.50 25.49
N ALA A 446 -0.22 11.19 26.30
CA ALA A 446 -1.57 11.60 25.92
C ALA A 446 -1.57 12.82 24.98
N ALA A 447 -0.56 13.69 25.08
CA ALA A 447 -0.42 14.89 24.26
C ALA A 447 1.05 15.15 23.85
N PRO A 448 1.64 14.32 22.96
CA PRO A 448 2.99 14.55 22.50
C PRO A 448 3.04 15.75 21.54
N PRO A 449 4.12 16.55 21.56
CA PRO A 449 4.37 17.62 20.58
C PRO A 449 4.32 17.13 19.12
N THR A 450 4.01 18.03 18.18
CA THR A 450 3.80 17.68 16.76
C THR A 450 5.06 17.17 16.07
N ASP A 451 6.22 17.67 16.47
CA ASP A 451 7.55 17.21 16.04
C ASP A 451 7.88 15.79 16.53
N TRP A 452 7.12 15.21 17.45
CA TRP A 452 7.23 13.81 17.89
C TRP A 452 6.29 12.86 17.12
N ILE A 453 5.54 13.38 16.15
CA ILE A 453 4.54 12.63 15.39
C ILE A 453 4.95 12.53 13.92
N ALA A 454 5.08 11.30 13.43
CA ALA A 454 5.36 11.02 12.01
C ALA A 454 4.24 10.16 11.39
N PRO A 455 3.96 10.29 10.08
CA PRO A 455 2.98 9.46 9.39
C PRO A 455 3.19 7.95 9.63
N ARG A 456 2.09 7.21 9.73
CA ARG A 456 2.16 5.76 9.92
C ARG A 456 2.88 5.11 8.73
N GLY A 457 3.93 4.35 9.03
CA GLY A 457 4.72 3.65 8.01
C GLY A 457 5.99 4.39 7.56
N THR A 458 6.29 5.55 8.15
CA THR A 458 7.63 6.17 8.01
C THR A 458 8.70 5.17 8.41
N ALA A 459 9.69 4.98 7.54
CA ALA A 459 10.71 3.99 7.76
C ALA A 459 11.63 4.41 8.92
N ARG A 460 11.89 3.48 9.84
CA ARG A 460 12.63 3.72 11.09
C ARG A 460 14.01 4.36 10.89
N PHE A 461 14.66 4.08 9.77
CA PHE A 461 16.03 4.54 9.47
C PHE A 461 16.11 5.94 8.87
N THR A 462 14.99 6.64 8.72
CA THR A 462 15.00 7.98 8.16
C THR A 462 15.00 9.01 9.27
N ALA A 463 15.62 10.17 9.02
CA ALA A 463 15.60 11.30 9.95
C ALA A 463 14.16 11.82 10.23
N ALA A 464 13.21 11.51 9.34
CA ALA A 464 11.79 11.82 9.50
C ALA A 464 11.05 10.87 10.46
N TRP A 465 11.68 9.79 10.92
CA TRP A 465 11.02 8.87 11.84
C TRP A 465 10.77 9.54 13.19
N ARG A 466 9.59 9.28 13.77
CA ARG A 466 9.25 9.68 15.13
C ARG A 466 8.54 8.55 15.91
N PRO A 467 8.61 8.55 17.26
CA PRO A 467 8.06 7.45 18.08
C PRO A 467 6.53 7.35 18.09
N PHE A 468 5.82 8.41 17.66
CA PHE A 468 4.37 8.47 17.63
C PHE A 468 3.86 8.62 16.19
N SER A 469 2.70 8.03 15.91
CA SER A 469 1.93 8.32 14.68
C SER A 469 0.68 9.15 14.94
N LYS A 470 0.29 9.24 16.22
CA LYS A 470 -0.79 10.04 16.78
C LYS A 470 -0.63 10.04 18.32
N PRO A 471 -1.29 10.95 19.04
CA PRO A 471 -1.43 10.87 20.49
C PRO A 471 -2.04 9.52 20.92
N LEU A 472 -1.63 8.99 22.08
CA LEU A 472 -2.15 7.72 22.58
C LEU A 472 -3.52 7.89 23.25
N ASP A 473 -4.41 6.93 23.02
CA ASP A 473 -5.64 6.80 23.80
C ASP A 473 -5.35 6.32 25.23
N GLU A 474 -6.30 6.51 26.14
CA GLU A 474 -6.12 6.19 27.56
C GLU A 474 -5.78 4.71 27.80
N ALA A 475 -6.37 3.80 27.02
CA ALA A 475 -6.06 2.38 27.09
C ALA A 475 -4.59 2.10 26.73
N SER A 476 -4.08 2.77 25.68
CA SER A 476 -2.68 2.66 25.24
C SER A 476 -1.72 3.33 26.22
N VAL A 477 -2.10 4.45 26.84
CA VAL A 477 -1.32 5.09 27.91
C VAL A 477 -1.21 4.13 29.10
N ARG A 478 -2.33 3.55 29.57
CA ARG A 478 -2.33 2.54 30.66
C ARG A 478 -1.44 1.34 30.36
N LEU A 479 -1.49 0.83 29.13
CA LEU A 479 -0.61 -0.26 28.70
C LEU A 479 0.87 0.16 28.75
N SER A 480 1.19 1.36 28.27
CA SER A 480 2.55 1.93 28.33
C SER A 480 3.08 1.97 29.76
N MET A 481 2.29 2.54 30.69
CA MET A 481 2.65 2.61 32.11
C MET A 481 2.86 1.22 32.72
N THR A 482 2.00 0.25 32.38
CA THR A 482 2.12 -1.14 32.87
C THR A 482 3.40 -1.82 32.36
N VAL A 483 3.74 -1.59 31.09
CA VAL A 483 4.95 -2.16 30.48
C VAL A 483 6.21 -1.57 31.12
N LEU A 484 6.25 -0.25 31.30
CA LEU A 484 7.40 0.45 31.90
C LEU A 484 7.55 0.15 33.39
N GLN A 485 6.45 -0.01 34.13
CA GLN A 485 6.47 -0.50 35.51
C GLN A 485 7.14 -1.88 35.58
N ARG A 486 6.83 -2.79 34.66
CA ARG A 486 7.46 -4.13 34.58
C ARG A 486 8.93 -4.06 34.17
N MET A 487 9.27 -3.17 33.24
CA MET A 487 10.65 -2.93 32.84
C MET A 487 11.49 -2.48 34.02
N CYS A 488 11.06 -1.42 34.73
CA CYS A 488 11.77 -0.88 35.87
C CYS A 488 11.83 -1.88 37.03
N ALA A 489 10.77 -2.66 37.28
CA ALA A 489 10.80 -3.73 38.27
C ALA A 489 11.88 -4.78 37.95
N TRP A 490 12.00 -5.19 36.68
CA TRP A 490 13.05 -6.12 36.27
C TRP A 490 14.44 -5.50 36.41
N LEU A 491 14.62 -4.23 36.05
CA LEU A 491 15.90 -3.53 36.19
C LEU A 491 16.30 -3.35 37.68
N VAL A 492 15.32 -3.23 38.59
CA VAL A 492 15.58 -3.29 40.04
C VAL A 492 16.06 -4.68 40.46
N THR A 493 15.37 -5.74 40.02
CA THR A 493 15.83 -7.13 40.29
C THR A 493 17.24 -7.39 39.75
N ALA A 494 17.56 -6.85 38.58
CA ALA A 494 18.87 -6.95 37.94
C ALA A 494 19.96 -6.07 38.60
N GLN A 495 19.61 -5.32 39.66
CA GLN A 495 20.48 -4.39 40.37
C GLN A 495 21.03 -3.26 39.47
N TYR A 496 20.24 -2.85 38.47
CA TYR A 496 20.55 -1.67 37.64
C TYR A 496 19.86 -0.41 38.17
N LEU A 497 18.63 -0.54 38.67
CA LEU A 497 17.90 0.53 39.36
C LEU A 497 17.80 0.22 40.85
N ARG A 498 17.80 1.23 41.70
CA ARG A 498 17.57 1.06 43.15
C ARG A 498 16.09 0.93 43.47
N PHE A 499 15.26 1.74 42.82
CA PHE A 499 13.84 1.83 43.09
C PHE A 499 13.03 1.90 41.79
N ASN A 500 11.74 1.56 41.87
CA ASN A 500 10.82 1.62 40.75
C ASN A 500 9.81 2.76 40.95
N PRO A 501 10.02 3.96 40.37
CA PRO A 501 9.11 5.09 40.56
C PRO A 501 7.73 4.87 39.91
N PHE A 502 7.64 4.02 38.88
CA PHE A 502 6.35 3.61 38.30
C PHE A 502 5.48 2.79 39.26
N ALA A 503 6.04 2.23 40.33
CA ALA A 503 5.27 1.52 41.35
C ALA A 503 4.51 2.47 42.28
N LEU A 504 4.95 3.74 42.38
CA LEU A 504 4.37 4.75 43.27
C LEU A 504 3.28 5.59 42.59
N VAL A 505 3.21 5.59 41.26
CA VAL A 505 2.15 6.27 40.52
C VAL A 505 0.88 5.43 40.51
N ALA A 506 -0.21 6.01 40.98
CA ALA A 506 -1.53 5.39 40.91
C ALA A 506 -1.86 4.99 39.46
N LYS A 507 -2.24 3.73 39.28
CA LYS A 507 -2.72 3.28 37.97
C LYS A 507 -3.96 4.09 37.62
N PRO A 508 -4.09 4.60 36.37
CA PRO A 508 -5.32 5.26 35.96
C PRO A 508 -6.46 4.28 36.20
N ARG A 509 -7.44 4.69 37.03
CA ARG A 509 -8.68 3.92 37.21
C ARG A 509 -9.25 3.72 35.82
N ALA A 510 -9.70 2.50 35.49
CA ALA A 510 -10.62 2.39 34.37
C ALA A 510 -11.78 3.32 34.73
N GLY A 511 -12.07 4.35 33.93
CA GLY A 511 -13.19 5.23 34.24
C GLY A 511 -14.43 4.39 34.43
N ASP A 512 -14.90 4.27 35.67
CA ASP A 512 -16.14 3.55 35.98
C ASP A 512 -17.32 4.25 35.29
N ASP A 513 -17.19 5.57 35.04
CA ASP A 513 -18.18 6.41 34.33
C ASP A 513 -18.15 6.24 32.80
N GLU A 514 -17.00 5.96 32.16
CA GLU A 514 -16.98 5.57 30.74
C GLU A 514 -17.53 4.15 30.54
N ALA A 515 -17.34 3.25 31.51
CA ALA A 515 -17.92 1.91 31.49
C ALA A 515 -19.45 1.92 31.67
N PHE A 516 -20.01 2.96 32.30
CA PHE A 516 -21.46 3.14 32.46
C PHE A 516 -22.11 4.03 31.39
N GLY A 517 -21.42 5.08 30.92
CA GLY A 517 -21.95 6.12 30.03
C GLY A 517 -21.59 5.98 28.55
N ALA A 518 -20.48 5.31 28.20
CA ALA A 518 -20.24 4.92 26.82
C ALA A 518 -21.07 3.67 26.54
N MET A 519 -22.31 3.88 26.07
CA MET A 519 -23.10 2.89 25.35
C MET A 519 -22.14 2.22 24.35
N HIS A 520 -21.62 1.04 24.68
CA HIS A 520 -20.65 0.32 23.86
C HIS A 520 -21.27 0.20 22.48
N VAL A 521 -20.75 0.94 21.49
CA VAL A 521 -21.14 0.78 20.09
C VAL A 521 -21.04 -0.71 19.82
N GLU A 522 -22.19 -1.36 19.62
CA GLU A 522 -22.30 -2.80 19.61
C GLU A 522 -21.40 -3.33 18.49
N HIS A 523 -20.23 -3.85 18.85
CA HIS A 523 -19.30 -4.50 17.92
C HIS A 523 -19.80 -5.93 17.61
N VAL A 524 -21.11 -6.06 17.43
CA VAL A 524 -21.89 -7.28 17.25
C VAL A 524 -22.67 -7.14 15.95
N LEU A 525 -22.60 -8.14 15.10
CA LEU A 525 -23.47 -8.22 13.93
C LEU A 525 -24.80 -8.77 14.40
N THR A 526 -25.84 -7.94 14.40
CA THR A 526 -27.22 -8.38 14.72
C THR A 526 -27.67 -9.45 13.71
N ASP A 527 -28.68 -10.25 14.07
CA ASP A 527 -29.24 -11.25 13.15
C ASP A 527 -29.66 -10.64 11.82
N ALA A 528 -30.33 -9.48 11.83
CA ALA A 528 -30.71 -8.80 10.60
C ALA A 528 -29.51 -8.41 9.71
N VAL A 529 -28.43 -7.90 10.30
CA VAL A 529 -27.20 -7.56 9.55
C VAL A 529 -26.52 -8.82 9.04
N TRP A 530 -26.53 -9.90 9.82
CA TRP A 530 -25.99 -11.18 9.40
C TRP A 530 -26.78 -11.80 8.25
N ASP A 531 -28.10 -11.79 8.33
CA ASP A 531 -28.97 -12.37 7.31
C ASP A 531 -28.81 -11.63 5.98
N ALA A 532 -28.70 -10.30 6.02
CA ALA A 532 -28.38 -9.49 4.85
C ALA A 532 -26.98 -9.83 4.27
N LEU A 533 -25.97 -9.97 5.14
CA LEU A 533 -24.62 -10.37 4.74
C LEU A 533 -24.63 -11.77 4.09
N GLU A 534 -25.39 -12.70 4.64
CA GLU A 534 -25.48 -14.06 4.16
C GLU A 534 -26.27 -14.16 2.84
N ALA A 535 -27.39 -13.44 2.73
CA ALA A 535 -28.16 -13.29 1.50
C ALA A 535 -27.32 -12.69 0.36
N TYR A 536 -26.43 -11.75 0.68
CA TYR A 536 -25.48 -11.20 -0.30
C TYR A 536 -24.45 -12.24 -0.78
N TRP A 537 -23.84 -12.99 0.13
CA TRP A 537 -22.74 -13.89 -0.21
C TRP A 537 -23.18 -15.26 -0.74
N ARG A 538 -24.32 -15.81 -0.29
CA ARG A 538 -24.77 -17.17 -0.65
C ARG A 538 -24.89 -17.39 -2.16
N PRO A 539 -25.57 -16.55 -2.96
CA PRO A 539 -25.66 -16.75 -4.41
C PRO A 539 -24.30 -16.67 -5.11
N ARG A 540 -23.41 -15.81 -4.60
CA ARG A 540 -22.06 -15.60 -5.17
C ARG A 540 -21.11 -16.76 -4.85
N ALA A 541 -21.25 -17.36 -3.66
CA ALA A 541 -20.47 -18.49 -3.21
C ALA A 541 -20.66 -19.75 -4.07
N ILE A 542 -21.80 -19.88 -4.75
CA ILE A 542 -22.06 -21.02 -5.66
C ILE A 542 -21.12 -20.99 -6.86
N HIS A 543 -20.78 -19.80 -7.37
CA HIS A 543 -20.06 -19.65 -8.64
C HIS A 543 -18.62 -19.15 -8.49
N ASP A 544 -18.25 -18.59 -7.34
CA ASP A 544 -16.91 -18.04 -7.12
C ASP A 544 -16.29 -18.59 -5.82
N ALA A 545 -15.18 -19.32 -5.97
CA ALA A 545 -14.45 -19.90 -4.84
C ALA A 545 -13.91 -18.84 -3.86
N SER A 546 -13.66 -17.60 -4.32
CA SER A 546 -13.27 -16.51 -3.43
C SER A 546 -14.45 -16.00 -2.59
N ALA A 547 -15.64 -15.87 -3.18
CA ALA A 547 -16.88 -15.58 -2.46
C ALA A 547 -17.21 -16.71 -1.47
N GLU A 548 -17.09 -17.97 -1.89
CA GLU A 548 -17.31 -19.15 -1.05
C GLU A 548 -16.40 -19.15 0.18
N ARG A 549 -15.09 -18.95 -0.01
CA ARG A 549 -14.12 -18.86 1.08
C ARG A 549 -14.44 -17.70 2.03
N THR A 550 -14.86 -16.56 1.49
CA THR A 550 -15.21 -15.38 2.29
C THR A 550 -16.41 -15.70 3.18
N LEU A 551 -17.48 -16.27 2.62
CA LEU A 551 -18.66 -16.70 3.35
C LEU A 551 -18.33 -17.75 4.42
N PHE A 552 -17.54 -18.78 4.05
CA PHE A 552 -17.12 -19.83 4.97
C PHE A 552 -16.36 -19.28 6.17
N VAL A 553 -15.40 -18.38 5.94
CA VAL A 553 -14.62 -17.74 7.03
C VAL A 553 -15.51 -16.95 7.97
N LEU A 554 -16.47 -16.20 7.43
CA LEU A 554 -17.43 -15.44 8.22
C LEU A 554 -18.26 -16.39 9.10
N GLN A 555 -18.86 -17.43 8.49
CA GLN A 555 -19.68 -18.42 9.19
C GLN A 555 -18.89 -19.15 10.27
N LEU A 556 -17.67 -19.59 9.95
CA LEU A 556 -16.77 -20.25 10.90
C LEU A 556 -16.45 -19.32 12.07
N GLY A 557 -16.11 -18.06 11.81
CA GLY A 557 -15.82 -17.08 12.86
C GLY A 557 -17.02 -16.77 13.76
N ARG A 558 -18.23 -16.62 13.19
CA ARG A 558 -19.48 -16.35 13.94
C ARG A 558 -19.87 -17.51 14.85
N THR A 559 -19.66 -18.75 14.41
CA THR A 559 -20.17 -19.94 15.12
C THR A 559 -19.18 -20.53 16.12
N THR A 560 -17.88 -20.26 15.97
CA THR A 560 -16.83 -20.82 16.84
C THR A 560 -16.20 -19.79 17.79
N GLY A 561 -16.35 -18.49 17.49
CA GLY A 561 -15.74 -17.41 18.27
C GLY A 561 -14.21 -17.42 18.24
N LEU A 562 -13.57 -18.12 17.31
CA LEU A 562 -12.10 -18.21 17.23
C LEU A 562 -11.46 -16.84 16.98
N ARG A 563 -10.25 -16.65 17.52
CA ARG A 563 -9.42 -15.48 17.19
C ARG A 563 -8.95 -15.59 15.74
N LEU A 564 -8.69 -14.45 15.09
CA LEU A 564 -8.17 -14.41 13.72
C LEU A 564 -6.93 -15.30 13.49
N ALA A 565 -6.00 -15.35 14.45
CA ALA A 565 -4.81 -16.20 14.36
C ALA A 565 -5.13 -17.70 14.56
N GLU A 566 -6.18 -18.01 15.32
CA GLU A 566 -6.67 -19.38 15.52
C GLU A 566 -7.38 -19.86 14.24
N LEU A 567 -8.27 -19.03 13.66
CA LEU A 567 -8.90 -19.27 12.35
C LEU A 567 -7.88 -19.52 11.23
N ALA A 568 -6.82 -18.72 11.19
CA ALA A 568 -5.76 -18.85 10.18
C ALA A 568 -4.94 -20.13 10.31
N ARG A 569 -4.88 -20.72 11.51
CA ARG A 569 -4.10 -21.92 11.81
C ARG A 569 -4.91 -23.21 11.72
N ALA A 570 -6.23 -23.14 11.91
CA ALA A 570 -7.11 -24.29 11.94
C ALA A 570 -6.93 -25.18 10.70
N SER A 571 -6.65 -26.47 10.93
CA SER A 571 -6.46 -27.47 9.88
C SER A 571 -7.43 -28.65 10.00
N VAL A 572 -7.49 -29.50 8.97
CA VAL A 572 -8.26 -30.75 9.02
C VAL A 572 -7.78 -31.64 10.17
N GLY A 573 -6.47 -31.69 10.42
CA GLY A 573 -5.89 -32.43 11.53
C GLY A 573 -6.18 -31.88 12.93
N ASP A 574 -6.82 -30.71 13.04
CA ASP A 574 -7.31 -30.18 14.31
C ASP A 574 -8.74 -30.66 14.64
N LEU A 575 -9.48 -31.25 13.68
CA LEU A 575 -10.82 -31.77 13.89
C LEU A 575 -10.78 -33.11 14.65
N ARG A 576 -11.75 -33.31 15.54
CA ARG A 576 -11.93 -34.54 16.33
C ARG A 576 -13.38 -35.00 16.20
N CYS A 577 -13.55 -36.29 15.99
CA CYS A 577 -14.85 -36.95 15.99
C CYS A 577 -14.87 -37.92 17.18
N THR A 578 -15.79 -37.69 18.11
CA THR A 578 -16.01 -38.58 19.26
C THR A 578 -17.37 -39.21 19.12
N VAL A 579 -17.41 -40.55 19.08
CA VAL A 579 -18.66 -41.31 19.09
C VAL A 579 -18.96 -41.66 20.54
N LEU A 580 -20.03 -41.09 21.09
CA LEU A 580 -20.46 -41.41 22.45
C LEU A 580 -21.17 -42.76 22.45
N ALA A 581 -20.78 -43.67 23.34
CA ALA A 581 -21.49 -44.92 23.53
C ALA A 581 -22.93 -44.61 23.94
N THR A 582 -23.89 -45.29 23.33
CA THR A 582 -25.32 -45.18 23.61
C THR A 582 -25.57 -45.39 25.10
N SER A 583 -26.01 -44.34 25.80
CA SER A 583 -26.58 -44.50 27.15
C SER A 583 -27.81 -45.41 27.07
N ALA A 584 -28.03 -46.23 28.10
CA ALA A 584 -29.06 -47.27 28.22
C ALA A 584 -30.54 -46.80 28.11
N GLY A 585 -30.80 -45.61 27.56
CA GLY A 585 -32.12 -45.00 27.33
C GLY A 585 -32.46 -44.75 25.85
N GLY A 586 -31.88 -45.49 24.90
CA GLY A 586 -32.43 -45.63 23.55
C GLY A 586 -32.33 -44.44 22.59
N ARG A 587 -31.65 -43.33 22.93
CA ARG A 587 -31.30 -42.30 21.93
C ARG A 587 -29.87 -42.52 21.43
N GLU A 588 -29.73 -42.93 20.17
CA GLU A 588 -28.47 -42.87 19.46
C GLU A 588 -27.92 -41.43 19.50
N SER A 589 -26.80 -41.23 20.19
CA SER A 589 -26.09 -39.96 20.15
C SER A 589 -25.22 -39.93 18.89
N GLY A 590 -25.55 -39.04 17.95
CA GLY A 590 -24.75 -38.85 16.75
C GLY A 590 -23.30 -38.42 17.05
N PRO A 591 -22.39 -38.47 16.06
CA PRO A 591 -20.98 -38.14 16.26
C PRO A 591 -20.80 -36.69 16.76
N LEU A 592 -20.10 -36.53 17.87
CA LEU A 592 -19.75 -35.23 18.43
C LEU A 592 -18.46 -34.73 17.79
N TRP A 593 -18.56 -33.57 17.15
CA TRP A 593 -17.44 -32.93 16.49
C TRP A 593 -16.86 -31.80 17.35
N SER A 594 -15.54 -31.81 17.53
CA SER A 594 -14.82 -30.71 18.16
C SER A 594 -13.61 -30.28 17.32
N LEU A 595 -13.20 -29.03 17.49
CA LEU A 595 -11.98 -28.47 16.91
C LEU A 595 -10.97 -28.20 18.01
N ALA A 596 -9.80 -28.82 17.92
CA ALA A 596 -8.68 -28.58 18.82
C ALA A 596 -8.00 -27.24 18.48
N VAL A 597 -7.95 -26.33 19.44
CA VAL A 597 -7.48 -24.95 19.23
C VAL A 597 -6.30 -24.66 20.14
N LEU A 598 -5.18 -24.23 19.55
CA LEU A 598 -4.05 -23.70 20.29
C LEU A 598 -4.21 -22.18 20.50
N GLY A 599 -4.65 -21.79 21.70
CA GLY A 599 -4.91 -20.41 22.07
C GLY A 599 -3.68 -19.60 22.51
N LYS A 600 -3.93 -18.38 22.99
CA LYS A 600 -2.90 -17.46 23.51
C LYS A 600 -2.10 -18.13 24.65
N GLY A 601 -0.78 -18.12 24.54
CA GLY A 601 0.13 -18.75 25.51
C GLY A 601 0.23 -20.27 25.36
N SER A 602 -0.06 -20.81 24.17
CA SER A 602 0.00 -22.25 23.86
C SER A 602 -0.97 -23.12 24.67
N LYS A 603 -2.00 -22.50 25.26
CA LYS A 603 -3.06 -23.24 25.96
C LYS A 603 -3.98 -23.92 24.95
N ARG A 604 -4.14 -25.24 25.06
CA ARG A 604 -5.07 -26.00 24.23
C ARG A 604 -6.48 -25.92 24.81
N ARG A 605 -7.47 -25.81 23.93
CA ARG A 605 -8.89 -25.95 24.26
C ARG A 605 -9.61 -26.62 23.10
N GLU A 606 -10.72 -27.27 23.38
CA GLU A 606 -11.61 -27.80 22.35
C GLU A 606 -12.80 -26.87 22.18
N VAL A 607 -13.27 -26.75 20.94
CA VAL A 607 -14.45 -25.97 20.56
C VAL A 607 -15.42 -26.92 19.87
N GLU A 608 -16.55 -27.17 20.51
CA GLU A 608 -17.61 -28.03 20.02
C GLU A 608 -18.26 -27.41 18.76
N LEU A 609 -18.50 -28.24 17.74
CA LEU A 609 -19.02 -27.80 16.45
C LEU A 609 -20.47 -28.24 16.27
N ALA A 610 -21.33 -27.31 15.89
CA ALA A 610 -22.71 -27.63 15.50
C ALA A 610 -22.72 -28.50 14.22
N GLY A 611 -23.67 -29.44 14.13
CA GLY A 611 -23.77 -30.32 12.96
C GLY A 611 -23.95 -29.58 11.63
N SER A 612 -24.60 -28.41 11.63
CA SER A 612 -24.71 -27.54 10.44
C SER A 612 -23.35 -26.99 9.99
N LEU A 613 -22.47 -26.65 10.93
CA LEU A 613 -21.10 -26.20 10.65
C LEU A 613 -20.23 -27.34 10.13
N VAL A 614 -20.39 -28.56 10.66
CA VAL A 614 -19.70 -29.77 10.18
C VAL A 614 -20.00 -29.99 8.69
N ARG A 615 -21.28 -29.99 8.30
CA ARG A 615 -21.69 -30.09 6.89
C ARG A 615 -21.13 -28.94 6.04
N ARG A 616 -21.04 -27.74 6.62
CA ARG A 616 -20.47 -26.58 5.93
C ARG A 616 -18.96 -26.72 5.72
N ILE A 617 -18.21 -27.29 6.67
CA ILE A 617 -16.79 -27.62 6.55
C ILE A 617 -16.59 -28.66 5.45
N GLU A 618 -17.39 -29.72 5.42
CA GLU A 618 -17.36 -30.75 4.37
C GLU A 618 -17.56 -30.13 2.98
N ALA A 619 -18.63 -29.35 2.80
CA ALA A 619 -18.91 -28.68 1.54
C ALA A 619 -17.78 -27.73 1.11
N HIS A 620 -17.18 -27.00 2.05
CA HIS A 620 -16.07 -26.09 1.79
C HIS A 620 -14.80 -26.85 1.34
N LEU A 621 -14.46 -27.96 1.98
CA LEU A 621 -13.31 -28.79 1.63
C LEU A 621 -13.53 -29.48 0.27
N ALA A 622 -14.72 -30.04 0.03
CA ALA A 622 -15.09 -30.63 -1.25
C ALA A 622 -15.01 -29.61 -2.39
N GLY A 623 -15.51 -28.38 -2.19
CA GLY A 623 -15.41 -27.29 -3.17
C GLY A 623 -13.96 -26.84 -3.47
N ARG A 624 -13.00 -27.21 -2.63
CA ARG A 624 -11.56 -27.01 -2.84
C ARG A 624 -10.85 -28.21 -3.47
N GLY A 625 -11.59 -29.27 -3.81
CA GLY A 625 -11.04 -30.52 -4.33
C GLY A 625 -10.40 -31.41 -3.26
N ILE A 626 -10.70 -31.16 -1.97
CA ILE A 626 -10.20 -31.96 -0.85
C ILE A 626 -11.30 -32.96 -0.48
N THR A 627 -11.22 -34.16 -1.03
CA THR A 627 -12.16 -35.26 -0.81
C THR A 627 -11.43 -36.49 -0.28
N GLY A 628 -12.11 -37.30 0.54
CA GLY A 628 -11.54 -38.57 1.02
C GLY A 628 -11.39 -39.56 -0.13
N ALA A 629 -10.49 -40.53 0.01
CA ALA A 629 -10.38 -41.66 -0.91
C ALA A 629 -11.75 -42.40 -0.96
N GLY A 630 -12.51 -42.22 -2.05
CA GLY A 630 -13.85 -42.79 -2.22
C GLY A 630 -15.03 -41.86 -1.92
N GLY A 631 -14.79 -40.55 -1.67
CA GLY A 631 -15.87 -39.56 -1.53
C GLY A 631 -16.61 -39.57 -0.20
N GLY A 632 -16.08 -40.21 0.85
CA GLY A 632 -16.74 -40.19 2.16
C GLY A 632 -16.57 -38.88 2.94
N GLY A 633 -17.38 -38.75 3.99
CA GLY A 633 -17.55 -37.54 4.79
C GLY A 633 -16.33 -37.16 5.65
N LEU A 634 -16.49 -36.15 6.51
CA LEU A 634 -15.41 -35.52 7.27
C LEU A 634 -14.60 -36.51 8.11
N GLN A 635 -15.22 -37.59 8.58
CA GLN A 635 -14.56 -38.63 9.36
C GLN A 635 -13.42 -39.32 8.59
N GLN A 636 -13.59 -39.55 7.29
CA GLN A 636 -12.53 -40.12 6.45
C GLN A 636 -11.40 -39.10 6.21
N LEU A 637 -11.75 -37.84 5.98
CA LEU A 637 -10.78 -36.76 5.79
C LEU A 637 -9.88 -36.56 7.01
N VAL A 638 -10.43 -36.68 8.22
CA VAL A 638 -9.68 -36.56 9.47
C VAL A 638 -8.80 -37.77 9.74
N GLY A 639 -9.21 -38.95 9.26
CA GLY A 639 -8.41 -40.18 9.35
C GLY A 639 -7.19 -40.21 8.42
N ASP A 640 -7.16 -39.36 7.38
CA ASP A 640 -6.06 -39.31 6.41
C ASP A 640 -4.89 -38.44 6.93
N PRO A 641 -3.72 -39.04 7.26
CA PRO A 641 -2.57 -38.29 7.76
C PRO A 641 -1.98 -37.31 6.74
N THR A 642 -2.20 -37.51 5.43
CA THR A 642 -1.73 -36.60 4.38
C THR A 642 -2.49 -35.27 4.40
N LEU A 643 -3.76 -35.30 4.81
CA LEU A 643 -4.63 -34.14 4.87
C LEU A 643 -4.54 -33.38 6.21
N ALA A 644 -3.88 -33.93 7.23
CA ALA A 644 -3.80 -33.33 8.56
C ALA A 644 -3.29 -31.87 8.56
N LYS A 645 -2.38 -31.52 7.64
CA LYS A 645 -1.79 -30.17 7.50
C LYS A 645 -2.59 -29.22 6.60
N VAL A 646 -3.68 -29.70 5.99
CA VAL A 646 -4.53 -28.90 5.10
C VAL A 646 -5.31 -27.89 5.93
N ALA A 647 -5.13 -26.60 5.63
CA ALA A 647 -5.84 -25.54 6.33
C ALA A 647 -7.34 -25.57 6.02
N LEU A 648 -8.19 -25.40 7.04
CA LEU A 648 -9.63 -25.22 6.84
C LEU A 648 -9.92 -23.99 5.98
N VAL A 649 -9.13 -22.93 6.15
CA VAL A 649 -9.16 -21.73 5.32
C VAL A 649 -7.83 -21.54 4.61
N GLY A 650 -7.75 -22.06 3.38
CA GLY A 650 -6.52 -22.07 2.59
C GLY A 650 -6.44 -20.99 1.51
N ARG A 651 -5.29 -20.96 0.84
CA ARG A 651 -5.16 -20.32 -0.47
C ARG A 651 -6.08 -21.00 -1.48
N LEU A 652 -6.53 -20.21 -2.46
CA LEU A 652 -7.27 -20.73 -3.60
C LEU A 652 -6.29 -20.96 -4.76
N PRO A 653 -6.55 -21.94 -5.64
CA PRO A 653 -5.84 -22.05 -6.91
C PRO A 653 -5.84 -20.70 -7.62
N ALA A 654 -4.68 -20.27 -8.11
CA ALA A 654 -4.63 -19.09 -8.96
C ALA A 654 -5.53 -19.36 -10.18
N LYS A 655 -6.51 -18.48 -10.46
CA LYS A 655 -7.18 -18.51 -11.77
C LYS A 655 -6.07 -18.46 -12.81
N PRO A 656 -6.01 -19.39 -13.78
CA PRO A 656 -5.00 -19.30 -14.82
C PRO A 656 -5.17 -17.91 -15.45
N LYS A 657 -4.11 -17.09 -15.39
CA LYS A 657 -4.06 -15.91 -16.26
C LYS A 657 -4.25 -16.49 -17.65
N ARG A 658 -5.29 -16.05 -18.38
CA ARG A 658 -5.40 -16.35 -19.80
C ARG A 658 -4.09 -15.87 -20.43
N LYS A 659 -3.14 -16.79 -20.64
CA LYS A 659 -2.06 -16.56 -21.59
C LYS A 659 -2.79 -16.37 -22.91
N ALA A 660 -2.51 -15.27 -23.59
CA ALA A 660 -2.69 -15.26 -25.04
C ALA A 660 -1.88 -16.46 -25.53
N VAL A 661 -2.60 -17.52 -25.88
CA VAL A 661 -2.06 -18.58 -26.71
C VAL A 661 -2.06 -17.95 -28.09
N ASP A 662 -0.88 -17.63 -28.59
CA ASP A 662 -0.45 -17.92 -29.95
C ASP A 662 0.98 -17.38 -30.20
N CYS A 663 1.70 -18.12 -31.03
CA CYS A 663 3.00 -17.82 -31.64
C CYS A 663 4.26 -18.04 -30.77
N LEU A 664 4.67 -19.32 -30.62
CA LEU A 664 6.09 -19.64 -30.55
C LEU A 664 6.42 -20.59 -31.72
N PRO A 665 7.48 -20.32 -32.51
CA PRO A 665 7.85 -21.20 -33.62
C PRO A 665 8.29 -22.58 -33.11
N PRO A 666 8.11 -23.64 -33.91
CA PRO A 666 8.53 -24.99 -33.54
C PRO A 666 10.06 -25.06 -33.52
N GLY A 667 10.66 -25.27 -32.35
CA GLY A 667 12.11 -25.55 -32.24
C GLY A 667 12.83 -25.05 -30.98
N ALA A 668 12.21 -24.22 -30.14
CA ALA A 668 12.90 -23.73 -28.93
C ALA A 668 12.80 -24.74 -27.77
N THR A 669 13.84 -25.55 -27.59
CA THR A 669 14.03 -26.36 -26.37
C THR A 669 14.26 -25.42 -25.18
N GLN A 670 13.26 -25.33 -24.28
CA GLN A 670 13.44 -24.62 -23.01
C GLN A 670 14.36 -25.42 -22.10
N GLY A 671 15.52 -24.86 -21.79
CA GLY A 671 16.36 -25.31 -20.68
C GLY A 671 15.54 -25.34 -19.39
N VAL A 672 15.61 -26.47 -18.70
CA VAL A 672 14.92 -26.75 -17.43
C VAL A 672 15.54 -25.86 -16.33
N GLY A 673 15.16 -24.60 -16.30
CA GLY A 673 15.37 -23.73 -15.16
C GLY A 673 14.44 -24.17 -14.05
N GLN A 674 14.98 -24.67 -12.94
CA GLN A 674 14.22 -25.03 -11.73
C GLN A 674 13.31 -23.86 -11.32
N VAL A 675 12.02 -23.98 -11.65
CA VAL A 675 10.99 -23.12 -11.10
C VAL A 675 10.90 -23.46 -9.62
N LYS A 676 11.33 -22.54 -8.74
CA LYS A 676 11.09 -22.65 -7.30
C LYS A 676 9.61 -22.96 -7.09
N ALA A 677 9.31 -24.17 -6.63
CA ALA A 677 7.95 -24.62 -6.37
C ALA A 677 7.25 -23.59 -5.47
N GLY A 678 6.20 -22.95 -5.98
CA GLY A 678 5.36 -22.07 -5.19
C GLY A 678 4.73 -22.83 -4.01
N PRO A 679 4.36 -22.15 -2.91
CA PRO A 679 3.70 -22.80 -1.78
C PRO A 679 2.43 -23.54 -2.23
N SER A 680 2.16 -24.70 -1.62
CA SER A 680 1.12 -25.67 -2.03
C SER A 680 -0.30 -25.09 -2.09
N LEU A 681 -1.14 -25.70 -2.94
CA LEU A 681 -2.50 -25.28 -3.31
C LEU A 681 -3.49 -25.11 -2.14
N HIS A 682 -3.13 -25.54 -0.93
CA HIS A 682 -3.99 -25.53 0.26
C HIS A 682 -3.29 -24.97 1.50
N ALA A 683 -2.18 -24.26 1.31
CA ALA A 683 -1.43 -23.65 2.40
C ALA A 683 -2.31 -22.66 3.19
N PRO A 684 -2.11 -22.56 4.52
CA PRO A 684 -2.85 -21.62 5.36
C PRO A 684 -2.65 -20.17 4.93
N LEU A 685 -3.71 -19.36 5.07
CA LEU A 685 -3.59 -17.91 4.94
C LEU A 685 -2.87 -17.35 6.17
N THR A 686 -2.02 -16.34 5.97
CA THR A 686 -1.46 -15.60 7.11
C THR A 686 -2.59 -14.83 7.81
N PRO A 687 -2.51 -14.54 9.13
CA PRO A 687 -3.52 -13.75 9.82
C PRO A 687 -3.80 -12.41 9.14
N ALA A 688 -2.76 -11.76 8.58
CA ALA A 688 -2.90 -10.52 7.83
C ALA A 688 -3.67 -10.72 6.51
N ALA A 689 -3.41 -11.81 5.78
CA ALA A 689 -4.17 -12.13 4.56
C ALA A 689 -5.63 -12.47 4.89
N LEU A 690 -5.89 -13.24 5.96
CA LEU A 690 -7.24 -13.57 6.40
C LEU A 690 -8.02 -12.33 6.84
N ARG A 691 -7.37 -11.40 7.56
CA ARG A 691 -7.95 -10.08 7.88
C ARG A 691 -8.37 -9.34 6.61
N GLN A 692 -7.51 -9.30 5.60
CA GLN A 692 -7.83 -8.64 4.33
C GLN A 692 -9.01 -9.30 3.62
N VAL A 693 -9.13 -10.64 3.67
CA VAL A 693 -10.30 -11.35 3.12
C VAL A 693 -11.57 -10.94 3.84
N ILE A 694 -11.58 -10.94 5.17
CA ILE A 694 -12.75 -10.58 5.99
C ILE A 694 -13.12 -9.10 5.80
N GLU A 695 -12.17 -8.18 5.95
CA GLU A 695 -12.41 -6.73 5.83
C GLU A 695 -12.85 -6.34 4.40
N ARG A 696 -12.30 -7.01 3.37
CA ARG A 696 -12.79 -6.84 2.00
C ARG A 696 -14.20 -7.40 1.84
N GLY A 697 -14.48 -8.55 2.44
CA GLY A 697 -15.80 -9.17 2.45
C GLY A 697 -16.86 -8.22 3.02
N TYR A 698 -16.59 -7.63 4.18
CA TYR A 698 -17.46 -6.63 4.77
C TYR A 698 -17.63 -5.40 3.89
N ARG A 699 -16.53 -4.83 3.37
CA ARG A 699 -16.61 -3.62 2.53
C ARG A 699 -17.41 -3.84 1.25
N VAL A 700 -17.23 -4.97 0.59
CA VAL A 700 -17.94 -5.31 -0.66
C VAL A 700 -19.42 -5.52 -0.40
N ALA A 701 -19.78 -6.22 0.69
CA ALA A 701 -21.17 -6.37 1.10
C ALA A 701 -21.78 -5.03 1.53
N ALA A 702 -21.06 -4.22 2.30
CA ALA A 702 -21.50 -2.89 2.73
C ALA A 702 -21.87 -1.99 1.55
N GLN A 703 -21.01 -1.93 0.53
CA GLN A 703 -21.25 -1.12 -0.67
C GLN A 703 -22.47 -1.56 -1.47
N ALA A 704 -22.79 -2.86 -1.46
CA ALA A 704 -23.94 -3.38 -2.17
C ALA A 704 -25.23 -3.24 -1.37
N LEU A 705 -25.15 -3.43 -0.05
CA LEU A 705 -26.30 -3.35 0.86
C LEU A 705 -26.66 -1.91 1.23
N ASP A 706 -25.80 -0.92 0.96
CA ASP A 706 -26.07 0.49 1.28
C ASP A 706 -27.38 1.01 0.65
N SER A 707 -27.72 0.52 -0.56
CA SER A 707 -28.97 0.85 -1.24
C SER A 707 -30.19 0.10 -0.71
N GLU A 708 -30.02 -1.03 -0.03
CA GLU A 708 -31.10 -1.90 0.45
C GLU A 708 -31.38 -1.67 1.95
N SER A 709 -30.33 -1.45 2.75
CA SER A 709 -30.37 -1.21 4.17
C SER A 709 -29.17 -0.37 4.60
N ALA A 710 -29.39 0.94 4.78
CA ALA A 710 -28.37 1.87 5.28
C ALA A 710 -27.79 1.42 6.64
N THR A 711 -28.61 0.80 7.49
CA THR A 711 -28.16 0.27 8.79
C THR A 711 -27.15 -0.86 8.63
N ALA A 712 -27.44 -1.85 7.77
CA ALA A 712 -26.53 -2.96 7.50
C ALA A 712 -25.26 -2.50 6.76
N GLY A 713 -25.41 -1.60 5.78
CA GLY A 713 -24.29 -0.98 5.06
C GLY A 713 -23.32 -0.29 6.01
N ASN A 714 -23.83 0.57 6.90
CA ASN A 714 -23.03 1.31 7.88
C ASN A 714 -22.35 0.39 8.90
N ALA A 715 -23.04 -0.63 9.41
CA ALA A 715 -22.45 -1.59 10.36
C ALA A 715 -21.30 -2.37 9.71
N LEU A 716 -21.49 -2.89 8.50
CA LEU A 716 -20.47 -3.65 7.77
C LEU A 716 -19.29 -2.78 7.33
N ALA A 717 -19.51 -1.51 7.00
CA ALA A 717 -18.42 -0.59 6.63
C ALA A 717 -17.39 -0.39 7.76
N GLN A 718 -17.83 -0.51 9.02
CA GLN A 718 -17.00 -0.36 10.22
C GLN A 718 -16.53 -1.71 10.80
N ALA A 719 -17.10 -2.81 10.33
CA ALA A 719 -16.85 -4.13 10.90
C ALA A 719 -15.37 -4.57 10.74
N THR A 720 -14.85 -5.20 11.79
CA THR A 720 -13.51 -5.78 11.81
C THR A 720 -13.58 -7.28 12.09
N PRO A 721 -12.51 -8.07 11.82
CA PRO A 721 -12.54 -9.51 12.10
C PRO A 721 -12.83 -9.87 13.56
N HIS A 722 -12.61 -8.94 14.50
CA HIS A 722 -12.90 -9.19 15.91
C HIS A 722 -14.41 -9.20 16.21
N TRP A 723 -15.22 -8.53 15.39
CA TRP A 723 -16.68 -8.48 15.55
C TRP A 723 -17.31 -9.87 15.45
N LEU A 724 -16.77 -10.78 14.63
CA LEU A 724 -17.25 -12.18 14.57
C LEU A 724 -17.20 -12.87 15.93
N ARG A 725 -16.11 -12.64 16.67
CA ARG A 725 -15.94 -13.21 18.01
C ARG A 725 -16.85 -12.56 19.03
N HIS A 726 -17.07 -11.24 18.93
CA HIS A 726 -18.04 -10.56 19.79
C HIS A 726 -19.47 -11.01 19.52
N THR A 727 -19.80 -11.20 18.24
CA THR A 727 -21.08 -11.74 17.78
C THR A 727 -21.30 -13.14 18.35
N PHE A 728 -20.31 -14.04 18.26
CA PHE A 728 -20.38 -15.36 18.89
C PHE A 728 -20.70 -15.28 20.39
N GLY A 729 -19.91 -14.52 21.16
CA GLY A 729 -20.07 -14.44 22.62
C GLY A 729 -21.41 -13.88 23.04
N THR A 730 -21.90 -12.86 22.34
CA THR A 730 -23.20 -12.23 22.61
C THR A 730 -24.35 -13.16 22.23
N HIS A 731 -24.36 -13.70 21.00
CA HIS A 731 -25.42 -14.61 20.55
C HIS A 731 -25.48 -15.88 21.39
N ALA A 732 -24.34 -16.47 21.77
CA ALA A 732 -24.34 -17.68 22.59
C ALA A 732 -25.06 -17.46 23.92
N LEU A 733 -24.82 -16.33 24.60
CA LEU A 733 -25.50 -15.99 25.84
C LEU A 733 -26.98 -15.64 25.62
N GLU A 734 -27.30 -14.88 24.57
CA GLU A 734 -28.69 -14.55 24.22
C GLU A 734 -29.53 -15.81 23.96
N HIS A 735 -28.94 -16.83 23.33
CA HIS A 735 -29.58 -18.11 23.04
C HIS A 735 -29.49 -19.12 24.20
N GLY A 736 -29.09 -18.67 25.40
CA GLY A 736 -29.17 -19.44 26.64
C GLY A 736 -27.98 -20.33 26.96
N ALA A 737 -26.83 -20.18 26.28
CA ALA A 737 -25.61 -20.87 26.69
C ALA A 737 -25.12 -20.34 28.05
N ALA A 738 -24.70 -21.25 28.94
CA ALA A 738 -24.17 -20.86 30.24
C ALA A 738 -22.85 -20.06 30.09
N LEU A 739 -22.65 -19.08 30.97
CA LEU A 739 -21.47 -18.20 30.95
C LEU A 739 -20.14 -18.96 31.00
N GLU A 740 -20.10 -20.05 31.78
CA GLU A 740 -18.93 -20.93 31.92
C GLU A 740 -18.60 -21.68 30.61
N VAL A 741 -19.64 -22.12 29.89
CA VAL A 741 -19.49 -22.77 28.58
C VAL A 741 -18.92 -21.77 27.59
N VAL A 742 -19.48 -20.56 27.51
CA VAL A 742 -18.97 -19.49 26.64
C VAL A 742 -17.54 -19.11 27.02
N GLN A 743 -17.21 -19.02 28.31
CA GLN A 743 -15.85 -18.76 28.79
C GLN A 743 -14.86 -19.83 28.29
N LYS A 744 -15.22 -21.11 28.40
CA LYS A 744 -14.40 -22.25 27.97
C LYS A 744 -14.19 -22.25 26.46
N LEU A 745 -15.27 -22.11 25.68
CA LEU A 745 -15.24 -22.03 24.22
C LEU A 745 -14.37 -20.85 23.71
N MET A 746 -14.56 -19.68 24.32
CA MET A 746 -13.79 -18.49 23.99
C MET A 746 -12.34 -18.56 24.52
N GLY A 747 -12.05 -19.41 25.50
CA GLY A 747 -10.73 -19.52 26.13
C GLY A 747 -10.36 -18.25 26.91
N HIS A 748 -11.29 -17.73 27.71
CA HIS A 748 -11.03 -16.62 28.64
C HIS A 748 -10.51 -17.13 29.98
N ALA A 749 -9.43 -16.50 30.48
CA ALA A 749 -8.85 -16.86 31.78
C ALA A 749 -9.67 -16.36 32.98
N SER A 750 -10.57 -15.39 32.77
CA SER A 750 -11.40 -14.80 33.81
C SER A 750 -12.84 -14.65 33.32
N ILE A 751 -13.78 -15.01 34.20
CA ILE A 751 -15.22 -14.85 33.97
C ILE A 751 -15.57 -13.38 33.69
N ALA A 752 -14.92 -12.42 34.36
CA ALA A 752 -15.14 -11.00 34.14
C ALA A 752 -14.91 -10.55 32.68
N THR A 753 -14.06 -11.26 31.93
CA THR A 753 -13.87 -10.99 30.50
C THR A 753 -15.06 -11.47 29.68
N THR A 754 -15.68 -12.57 30.06
CA THR A 754 -16.89 -13.12 29.43
C THR A 754 -18.14 -12.36 29.86
N SER A 755 -18.19 -11.83 31.09
CA SER A 755 -19.31 -11.00 31.57
C SER A 755 -19.55 -9.73 30.73
N LYS A 756 -18.54 -9.29 29.95
CA LYS A 756 -18.68 -8.24 28.93
C LYS A 756 -19.63 -8.58 27.78
N TYR A 757 -20.17 -9.80 27.72
CA TYR A 757 -21.17 -10.17 26.72
C TYR A 757 -22.60 -10.18 27.28
N LEU A 758 -22.78 -9.94 28.59
CA LEU A 758 -24.10 -9.89 29.26
C LEU A 758 -24.84 -8.56 29.02
N HIS A 759 -24.36 -7.68 28.12
CA HIS A 759 -24.96 -6.37 27.87
C HIS A 759 -26.42 -6.41 27.35
N PRO A 760 -26.84 -7.37 26.50
CA PRO A 760 -28.24 -7.51 26.08
C PRO A 760 -29.19 -7.88 27.22
N GLU A 761 -28.65 -8.39 28.34
CA GLU A 761 -29.45 -8.65 29.54
C GLU A 761 -29.88 -7.36 30.23
N LYS A 762 -29.50 -6.14 29.85
CA LYS A 762 -30.14 -4.95 30.44
C LYS A 762 -31.61 -4.85 30.04
N ARG A 763 -31.96 -5.14 28.78
CA ARG A 763 -33.37 -5.20 28.34
C ARG A 763 -34.08 -6.42 28.92
N ARG A 764 -33.39 -7.57 28.98
CA ARG A 764 -33.95 -8.79 29.60
C ARG A 764 -34.14 -8.64 31.11
N ARG A 765 -33.15 -8.11 31.84
CA ARG A 765 -33.26 -7.75 33.26
C ARG A 765 -34.31 -6.67 33.47
N ALA A 766 -34.42 -5.67 32.60
CA ALA A 766 -35.51 -4.71 32.68
C ALA A 766 -36.85 -5.42 32.51
N ALA A 767 -37.03 -6.27 31.50
CA ALA A 767 -38.25 -7.05 31.27
C ALA A 767 -38.52 -8.11 32.36
N ASP A 768 -37.49 -8.69 32.97
CA ASP A 768 -37.62 -9.64 34.07
C ASP A 768 -37.96 -8.90 35.36
N MET A 769 -37.38 -7.72 35.61
CA MET A 769 -37.79 -6.82 36.70
C MET A 769 -39.21 -6.29 36.48
N ASP A 770 -39.61 -6.01 35.24
CA ASP A 770 -40.97 -5.62 34.88
C ASP A 770 -41.96 -6.79 35.05
N LYS A 771 -41.55 -8.02 34.72
CA LYS A 771 -42.36 -9.21 35.02
C LYS A 771 -42.51 -9.50 36.51
N VAL A 772 -41.47 -9.22 37.31
CA VAL A 772 -41.45 -9.51 38.75
C VAL A 772 -42.08 -8.39 39.57
N PHE A 773 -41.94 -7.12 39.13
CA PHE A 773 -42.30 -5.93 39.91
C PHE A 773 -43.16 -4.91 39.14
N GLY A 774 -43.45 -5.12 37.86
CA GLY A 774 -44.01 -4.10 36.95
C GLY A 774 -45.53 -3.95 36.93
N GLY A 775 -46.29 -4.89 37.52
CA GLY A 775 -47.74 -4.73 37.76
C GLY A 775 -48.63 -4.82 36.53
#